data_AF-A0AAE4NWX5-F1
#
_entry.id   AF-A0AAE4NWX5-F1
#
_cell.length_a   1.000
_cell.length_b   1.000
_cell.length_c   1.000
_cell.angle_alpha   90.00
_cell.angle_beta   90.00
_cell.angle_gamma   90.00
#
_symmetry.space_group_name_H-M   'P 1'
#
loop_
_entity.id
_entity.type
_entity.pdbx_description
1 polymer ?
#
loop_
_entity_poly.entity_id
_entity_poly.type
_entity_poly.pdbx_seq_one_letter_code
_entity_poly.pdbx_strand_id
1 'polypeptide(L)'
;MKRRGFFLNSAAIILLIPLLLLLATYEDVSSQIITAQSERSQIERTYDVVSFLNSEFQKALEISGKRAVVAAVDYVATTGNFINPSYKANKTIADLMLNGNSESITNYDPGRIMQDQTLRVWFSNLGSLLLKQGYDLSGDISKADITVAPLDAFTLVIKARIPQVTVKDLSGKVVYSGPIPSSGGYIYSTVDLRDLEDPMFSAFTGGRYQRSIKACPMSYPQLGQLPISYANGSGVSSMGYIVGNFRRTPAYPSDLEYLGYNETHVWDQNGNYLTNFTINGIQAKTTDFIGFDGDLGVLVFPGIQDGSGSGGAGSNWCSPLEYRINLTIQNQAGIDLNDYQIPILVGTEKGFTVQILDIIFQNTSNTYSNTRDKYRTNASIAIYDSNCNPVPFWIEYWDPANKKALIWIRDTVPRDNQKTYSLYFGSGTPTKGNGNDVFIFFDDFEDGVWSDKWVQVDEAPTENGGYLYINGGRDSVAVRSKNEINYDGSFAIRFRMAPSNNNKDWDSGVGFQDSTSGRLWPMYFTDDVKDRNEGLVIHEGEWWQRTTANSKRTGTDFHLYEARLRDSGSWYDQNTKRYSANFVDITDGRANYDSSYNNQRLLDPPALKYLYIVNDNDGSGNQGIYDYILVRKYPSSGDALNDPNFNGITLYWRTTDLSRVIERRPSSSPPGQAQNSLGKAYDIQTFVDCLIDQRYIATESGWSFFERLEGSNGNHNSYVNLAHSIQDEMKYKYGDKYYPIGLVSFMIPHALYDGKLLNLMKTLGLASTNVSSADYYFLTYYFKRGPKVEGYRVWGISQGVLSTGDLSNVPFFIDPGTAKEVLGTIGACDLLYGYRCS
;
A
#
# COMPACT_ATOMS: atom_id res chain seq x y z
N MET A 1 26.19 -106.49 70.92
CA MET A 1 26.68 -105.38 70.07
C MET A 1 25.63 -104.77 69.11
N LYS A 2 24.38 -105.27 69.00
CA LYS A 2 23.39 -104.77 68.01
C LYS A 2 22.58 -103.50 68.39
N ARG A 3 22.56 -103.05 69.66
CA ARG A 3 21.77 -101.87 70.11
C ARG A 3 22.48 -100.51 69.93
N ARG A 4 23.81 -100.46 69.89
CA ARG A 4 24.58 -99.20 69.71
C ARG A 4 24.56 -98.70 68.26
N GLY A 5 24.53 -99.61 67.27
CA GLY A 5 24.41 -99.25 65.85
C GLY A 5 23.05 -98.64 65.48
N PHE A 6 21.96 -99.07 66.13
CA PHE A 6 20.62 -98.49 65.92
C PHE A 6 20.53 -97.05 66.43
N PHE A 7 21.07 -96.75 67.62
CA PHE A 7 21.09 -95.39 68.15
C PHE A 7 21.95 -94.43 67.32
N LEU A 8 23.12 -94.89 66.83
CA LEU A 8 23.99 -94.09 65.96
C LEU A 8 23.36 -93.83 64.59
N ASN A 9 22.70 -94.82 63.97
CA ASN A 9 21.99 -94.62 62.71
C ASN A 9 20.75 -93.74 62.86
N SER A 10 19.96 -93.90 63.94
CA SER A 10 18.80 -93.05 64.19
C SER A 10 19.20 -91.60 64.52
N ALA A 11 20.29 -91.39 65.27
CA ALA A 11 20.84 -90.05 65.50
C ALA A 11 21.37 -89.41 64.21
N ALA A 12 22.02 -90.19 63.33
CA ALA A 12 22.46 -89.72 62.02
C ALA A 12 21.28 -89.33 61.13
N ILE A 13 20.19 -90.11 61.11
CA ILE A 13 18.96 -89.78 60.36
C ILE A 13 18.27 -88.53 60.93
N ILE A 14 18.19 -88.40 62.26
CA ILE A 14 17.61 -87.23 62.93
C ILE A 14 18.43 -85.96 62.67
N LEU A 15 19.76 -86.07 62.47
CA LEU A 15 20.62 -84.96 62.07
C LEU A 15 20.59 -84.69 60.55
N LEU A 16 20.41 -85.72 59.73
CA LEU A 16 20.35 -85.60 58.27
C LEU A 16 19.04 -84.96 57.78
N ILE A 17 17.90 -85.24 58.42
CA ILE A 17 16.61 -84.69 58.01
C ILE A 17 16.60 -83.14 58.05
N PRO A 18 17.01 -82.47 59.14
CA PRO A 18 17.12 -81.01 59.18
C PRO A 18 18.14 -80.47 58.17
N LEU A 19 19.24 -81.20 57.94
CA LEU A 19 20.30 -80.76 57.03
C LEU A 19 19.84 -80.84 55.56
N LEU A 20 19.09 -81.88 55.19
CA LEU A 20 18.46 -82.02 53.88
C LEU A 20 17.33 -81.00 53.68
N LEU A 21 16.52 -80.73 54.71
CA LEU A 21 15.51 -79.67 54.70
C LEU A 21 16.14 -78.28 54.54
N LEU A 22 17.26 -78.02 55.22
CA LEU A 22 18.03 -76.78 55.09
C LEU A 22 18.61 -76.65 53.67
N LEU A 23 19.11 -77.73 53.10
CA LEU A 23 19.67 -77.73 51.75
C LEU A 23 18.58 -77.46 50.70
N ALA A 24 17.43 -78.13 50.83
CA ALA A 24 16.28 -77.94 49.95
C ALA A 24 15.71 -76.52 50.05
N THR A 25 15.61 -75.96 51.26
CA THR A 25 15.16 -74.57 51.46
C THR A 25 16.19 -73.56 50.97
N TYR A 26 17.49 -73.80 51.15
CA TYR A 26 18.53 -72.95 50.59
C TYR A 26 18.52 -72.94 49.05
N GLU A 27 18.34 -74.11 48.43
CA GLU A 27 18.25 -74.24 46.98
C GLU A 27 17.01 -73.51 46.44
N ASP A 28 15.85 -73.67 47.07
CA ASP A 28 14.61 -72.99 46.68
C ASP A 28 14.72 -71.46 46.85
N VAL A 29 15.20 -70.98 47.99
CA VAL A 29 15.37 -69.54 48.24
C VAL A 29 16.43 -68.93 47.31
N SER A 30 17.55 -69.62 47.09
CA SER A 30 18.60 -69.17 46.16
C SER A 30 18.07 -69.10 44.73
N SER A 31 17.34 -70.12 44.29
CA SER A 31 16.69 -70.15 42.97
C SER A 31 15.69 -69.00 42.81
N GLN A 32 14.86 -68.74 43.83
CA GLN A 32 13.92 -67.61 43.83
C GLN A 32 14.64 -66.26 43.77
N ILE A 33 15.74 -66.07 44.52
CA ILE A 33 16.52 -64.83 44.50
C ILE A 33 17.17 -64.62 43.13
N ILE A 34 17.81 -65.65 42.55
CA ILE A 34 18.44 -65.56 41.23
C ILE A 34 17.40 -65.26 40.16
N THR A 35 16.24 -65.92 40.22
CA THR A 35 15.13 -65.69 39.29
C THR A 35 14.58 -64.28 39.44
N ALA A 36 14.31 -63.81 40.66
CA ALA A 36 13.82 -62.46 40.90
C ALA A 36 14.82 -61.36 40.48
N GLN A 37 16.13 -61.57 40.70
CA GLN A 37 17.16 -60.64 40.23
C GLN A 37 17.28 -60.63 38.70
N SER A 38 17.19 -61.80 38.07
CA SER A 38 17.18 -61.94 36.61
C SER A 38 15.97 -61.25 35.99
N GLU A 39 14.76 -61.49 36.52
CA GLU A 39 13.52 -60.85 36.10
C GLU A 39 13.59 -59.33 36.28
N ARG A 40 14.07 -58.86 37.44
CA ARG A 40 14.24 -57.43 37.70
C ARG A 40 15.23 -56.79 36.72
N SER A 41 16.39 -57.39 36.49
CA SER A 41 17.37 -56.88 35.54
C SER A 41 16.81 -56.85 34.11
N GLN A 42 15.99 -57.84 33.75
CA GLN A 42 15.33 -57.88 32.45
C GLN A 42 14.27 -56.76 32.31
N ILE A 43 13.49 -56.50 33.36
CA ILE A 43 12.49 -55.41 33.39
C ILE A 43 13.18 -54.05 33.31
N GLU A 44 14.23 -53.83 34.09
CA GLU A 44 15.00 -52.56 34.08
C GLU A 44 15.58 -52.30 32.68
N ARG A 45 16.22 -53.29 32.06
CA ARG A 45 16.71 -53.16 30.67
C ARG A 45 15.62 -52.87 29.66
N THR A 46 14.46 -53.51 29.79
CA THR A 46 13.31 -53.29 28.90
C THR A 46 12.79 -51.86 29.04
N TYR A 47 12.66 -51.40 30.29
CA TYR A 47 12.24 -50.03 30.58
C TYR A 47 13.22 -49.00 30.02
N ASP A 48 14.53 -49.23 30.19
CA ASP A 48 15.58 -48.35 29.67
C ASP A 48 15.54 -48.25 28.14
N VAL A 49 15.39 -49.38 27.44
CA VAL A 49 15.26 -49.40 25.97
C VAL A 49 14.02 -48.63 25.51
N VAL A 50 12.87 -48.84 26.17
CA VAL A 50 11.62 -48.15 25.79
C VAL A 50 11.69 -46.65 26.09
N SER A 51 12.27 -46.27 27.22
CA SER A 51 12.50 -44.87 27.59
C SER A 51 13.44 -44.18 26.59
N PHE A 52 14.51 -44.87 26.21
CA PHE A 52 15.46 -44.44 25.19
C PHE A 52 14.76 -44.21 23.84
N LEU A 53 13.93 -45.15 23.37
CA LEU A 53 13.18 -45.00 22.12
C LEU A 53 12.29 -43.76 22.11
N ASN A 54 11.57 -43.50 23.21
CA ASN A 54 10.71 -42.32 23.34
C ASN A 54 11.53 -41.02 23.27
N SER A 55 12.64 -40.94 24.02
CA SER A 55 13.50 -39.74 24.04
C SER A 55 14.20 -39.49 22.71
N GLU A 56 14.72 -40.54 22.07
CA GLU A 56 15.39 -40.43 20.78
C GLU A 56 14.42 -40.07 19.65
N PHE A 57 13.19 -40.59 19.70
CA PHE A 57 12.17 -40.20 18.72
C PHE A 57 11.82 -38.71 18.84
N GLN A 58 11.69 -38.19 20.06
CA GLN A 58 11.47 -36.75 20.27
C GLN A 58 12.60 -35.89 19.68
N LYS A 59 13.87 -36.28 19.91
CA LYS A 59 15.03 -35.58 19.31
C LYS A 59 15.05 -35.70 17.79
N ALA A 60 14.72 -36.87 17.25
CA ALA A 60 14.65 -37.08 15.81
C ALA A 60 13.58 -36.20 15.15
N LEU A 61 12.41 -36.05 15.79
CA LEU A 61 11.36 -35.13 15.36
C LEU A 61 11.83 -33.67 15.36
N GLU A 62 12.55 -33.24 16.40
CA GLU A 62 13.09 -31.89 16.48
C GLU A 62 14.10 -31.60 15.37
N ILE A 63 15.07 -32.50 15.16
CA ILE A 63 16.14 -32.32 14.17
C ILE A 63 15.58 -32.36 12.75
N SER A 64 14.80 -33.39 12.43
CA SER A 64 14.20 -33.54 11.10
C SER A 64 13.19 -32.44 10.82
N GLY A 65 12.40 -32.03 11.81
CA GLY A 65 11.45 -30.93 11.73
C GLY A 65 12.11 -29.59 11.41
N LYS A 66 13.13 -29.21 12.19
CA LYS A 66 13.90 -27.97 11.94
C LYS A 66 14.48 -27.97 10.52
N ARG A 67 15.13 -29.06 10.10
CA ARG A 67 15.70 -29.15 8.75
C ARG A 67 14.65 -29.13 7.64
N ALA A 68 13.51 -29.79 7.83
CA ALA A 68 12.42 -29.79 6.85
C ALA A 68 11.81 -28.39 6.67
N VAL A 69 11.62 -27.65 7.77
CA VAL A 69 11.15 -26.25 7.71
C VAL A 69 12.15 -25.37 6.97
N VAL A 70 13.45 -25.46 7.29
CA VAL A 70 14.49 -24.71 6.57
C VAL A 70 14.54 -25.10 5.09
N ALA A 71 14.42 -26.39 4.76
CA ALA A 71 14.41 -26.86 3.37
C ALA A 71 13.20 -26.33 2.58
N ALA A 72 12.03 -26.21 3.22
CA ALA A 72 10.85 -25.62 2.61
C ALA A 72 11.04 -24.12 2.33
N VAL A 73 11.58 -23.35 3.29
CA VAL A 73 11.90 -21.92 3.11
C VAL A 73 12.93 -21.74 1.99
N ASP A 74 13.99 -22.53 2.05
CA ASP A 74 15.10 -22.47 1.12
C ASP A 74 14.68 -22.83 -0.31
N TYR A 75 13.77 -23.80 -0.48
CA TYR A 75 13.13 -24.09 -1.77
C TYR A 75 12.40 -22.85 -2.32
N VAL A 76 11.50 -22.26 -1.56
CA VAL A 76 10.69 -21.12 -2.02
C VAL A 76 11.56 -19.90 -2.29
N ALA A 77 12.51 -19.59 -1.40
CA ALA A 77 13.40 -18.45 -1.52
C ALA A 77 14.35 -18.57 -2.73
N THR A 78 14.89 -19.75 -3.01
CA THR A 78 15.89 -19.92 -4.08
C THR A 78 15.31 -20.23 -5.45
N THR A 79 14.14 -20.89 -5.52
CA THR A 79 13.49 -21.18 -6.80
C THR A 79 12.49 -20.11 -7.22
N GLY A 80 11.97 -19.33 -6.26
CA GLY A 80 10.84 -18.42 -6.48
C GLY A 80 9.50 -19.12 -6.69
N ASN A 81 9.46 -20.45 -6.59
CA ASN A 81 8.26 -21.26 -6.72
C ASN A 81 7.65 -21.53 -5.34
N PHE A 82 6.34 -21.36 -5.24
CA PHE A 82 5.60 -21.69 -4.02
C PHE A 82 5.23 -23.17 -3.97
N ILE A 83 5.02 -23.67 -2.76
CA ILE A 83 4.44 -25.00 -2.52
C ILE A 83 3.01 -25.01 -3.05
N ASN A 84 2.61 -26.09 -3.74
CA ASN A 84 1.25 -26.20 -4.27
C ASN A 84 0.21 -26.15 -3.13
N PRO A 85 -0.72 -25.16 -3.10
CA PRO A 85 -1.73 -25.06 -2.05
C PRO A 85 -2.66 -26.27 -1.96
N SER A 86 -2.85 -27.02 -3.06
CA SER A 86 -3.65 -28.25 -3.05
C SER A 86 -2.95 -29.38 -2.28
N TYR A 87 -1.61 -29.41 -2.32
CA TYR A 87 -0.82 -30.38 -1.58
C TYR A 87 -0.57 -29.97 -0.13
N LYS A 88 -0.50 -28.66 0.13
CA LYS A 88 -0.29 -28.02 1.44
C LYS A 88 1.15 -28.03 1.96
N ALA A 89 1.57 -26.94 2.57
CA ALA A 89 2.88 -26.78 3.21
C ALA A 89 3.08 -27.76 4.35
N ASN A 90 2.06 -28.00 5.16
CA ASN A 90 2.17 -28.90 6.31
C ASN A 90 2.48 -30.35 5.91
N LYS A 91 1.88 -30.85 4.82
CA LYS A 91 2.20 -32.17 4.25
C LYS A 91 3.58 -32.21 3.63
N THR A 92 3.95 -31.16 2.90
CA THR A 92 5.29 -31.04 2.30
C THR A 92 6.39 -31.13 3.36
N ILE A 93 6.23 -30.44 4.49
CA ILE A 93 7.18 -30.50 5.61
C ILE A 93 7.19 -31.91 6.23
N ALA A 94 6.03 -32.56 6.38
CA ALA A 94 5.96 -33.93 6.89
C ALA A 94 6.67 -34.95 5.99
N ASP A 95 6.56 -34.82 4.66
CA ASP A 95 7.27 -35.69 3.72
C ASP A 95 8.78 -35.49 3.79
N LEU A 96 9.22 -34.22 3.84
CA LEU A 96 10.63 -33.87 4.01
C LEU A 96 11.19 -34.47 5.30
N MET A 97 10.45 -34.39 6.41
CA MET A 97 10.84 -35.03 7.67
C MET A 97 10.99 -36.54 7.53
N LEU A 98 10.03 -37.20 6.87
CA LEU A 98 9.98 -38.66 6.77
C LEU A 98 11.04 -39.21 5.79
N ASN A 99 11.14 -38.63 4.60
CA ASN A 99 11.89 -39.19 3.47
C ASN A 99 13.00 -38.26 2.96
N GLY A 100 13.03 -36.99 3.35
CA GLY A 100 13.97 -36.00 2.82
C GLY A 100 13.60 -35.49 1.43
N ASN A 101 12.40 -35.78 0.93
CA ASN A 101 11.87 -35.29 -0.34
C ASN A 101 10.35 -35.10 -0.24
N SER A 102 9.76 -34.35 -1.19
CA SER A 102 8.31 -34.21 -1.34
C SER A 102 7.95 -33.94 -2.80
N GLU A 103 6.80 -34.44 -3.25
CA GLU A 103 6.32 -34.25 -4.62
C GLU A 103 5.98 -32.79 -4.94
N SER A 104 5.72 -31.97 -3.91
CA SER A 104 5.43 -30.53 -4.05
C SER A 104 6.68 -29.67 -4.30
N ILE A 105 7.87 -30.26 -4.16
CA ILE A 105 9.17 -29.60 -4.33
C ILE A 105 9.87 -30.25 -5.53
N THR A 106 9.80 -29.60 -6.69
CA THR A 106 10.40 -30.10 -7.93
C THR A 106 11.59 -29.24 -8.34
N ASN A 107 12.56 -29.83 -9.06
CA ASN A 107 13.77 -29.15 -9.53
C ASN A 107 14.61 -28.48 -8.43
N TYR A 108 14.56 -29.02 -7.21
CA TYR A 108 15.34 -28.60 -6.06
C TYR A 108 15.95 -29.83 -5.42
N ASP A 109 17.17 -29.71 -4.91
CA ASP A 109 17.87 -30.77 -4.18
C ASP A 109 17.70 -30.54 -2.67
N PRO A 110 16.78 -31.26 -1.99
CA PRO A 110 16.60 -31.11 -0.56
C PRO A 110 17.79 -31.67 0.23
N GLY A 111 18.64 -32.49 -0.38
CA GLY A 111 19.82 -33.08 0.26
C GLY A 111 20.79 -32.02 0.80
N ARG A 112 20.82 -30.82 0.19
CA ARG A 112 21.67 -29.71 0.63
C ARG A 112 21.35 -29.21 2.05
N ILE A 113 20.07 -29.26 2.44
CA ILE A 113 19.60 -28.87 3.79
C ILE A 113 19.30 -30.09 4.65
N MET A 114 18.66 -31.13 4.10
CA MET A 114 18.25 -32.30 4.86
C MET A 114 19.44 -33.18 5.27
N GLN A 115 20.44 -33.38 4.39
CA GLN A 115 21.67 -34.17 4.66
C GLN A 115 21.42 -35.48 5.41
N ASP A 116 20.46 -36.29 4.93
CA ASP A 116 20.06 -37.57 5.52
C ASP A 116 19.52 -37.48 6.96
N GLN A 117 19.21 -36.30 7.50
CA GLN A 117 18.59 -36.13 8.82
C GLN A 117 17.07 -36.31 8.74
N THR A 118 16.64 -37.49 8.34
CA THR A 118 15.23 -37.88 8.17
C THR A 118 14.82 -38.92 9.19
N LEU A 119 13.52 -39.08 9.45
CA LEU A 119 13.02 -40.14 10.33
C LEU A 119 13.33 -41.53 9.79
N ARG A 120 13.35 -41.72 8.46
CA ARG A 120 13.73 -43.00 7.84
C ARG A 120 15.19 -43.37 8.12
N VAL A 121 16.11 -42.41 7.96
CA VAL A 121 17.54 -42.63 8.24
C VAL A 121 17.77 -42.81 9.74
N TRP A 122 17.12 -42.00 10.58
CA TRP A 122 17.15 -42.16 12.04
C TRP A 122 16.71 -43.57 12.45
N PHE A 123 15.57 -44.07 11.94
CA PHE A 123 15.05 -45.39 12.29
C PHE A 123 16.01 -46.51 11.88
N SER A 124 16.65 -46.38 10.72
CA SER A 124 17.70 -47.31 10.25
C SER A 124 18.95 -47.30 11.15
N ASN A 125 19.41 -46.10 11.53
CA ASN A 125 20.57 -45.93 12.42
C ASN A 125 20.28 -46.46 13.83
N LEU A 126 19.06 -46.24 14.32
CA LEU A 126 18.57 -46.77 15.58
C LEU A 126 18.55 -48.30 15.58
N GLY A 127 18.06 -48.93 14.51
CA GLY A 127 18.13 -50.38 14.36
C GLY A 127 19.56 -50.90 14.40
N SER A 128 20.49 -50.22 13.71
CA SER A 128 21.92 -50.56 13.74
C SER A 128 22.55 -50.39 15.13
N LEU A 129 22.13 -49.38 15.90
CA LEU A 129 22.59 -49.15 17.26
C LEU A 129 22.08 -50.22 18.23
N LEU A 130 20.79 -50.53 18.16
CA LEU A 130 20.16 -51.56 18.99
C LEU A 130 20.75 -52.94 18.70
N LEU A 131 21.06 -53.25 17.43
CA LEU A 131 21.70 -54.51 17.06
C LEU A 131 23.06 -54.69 17.73
N LYS A 132 23.86 -53.61 17.82
CA LYS A 132 25.14 -53.61 18.56
C LYS A 132 24.95 -53.81 20.07
N GLN A 133 23.77 -53.45 20.61
CA GLN A 133 23.40 -53.65 22.00
C GLN A 133 22.73 -55.00 22.27
N GLY A 134 22.58 -55.85 21.25
CA GLY A 134 21.95 -57.17 21.36
C GLY A 134 20.43 -57.19 21.17
N TYR A 135 19.88 -56.18 20.51
CA TYR A 135 18.45 -56.07 20.21
C TYR A 135 18.19 -55.91 18.71
N ASP A 136 17.20 -56.62 18.19
CA ASP A 136 16.70 -56.48 16.82
C ASP A 136 15.44 -55.62 16.79
N LEU A 137 15.48 -54.49 16.07
CA LEU A 137 14.35 -53.57 15.89
C LEU A 137 13.70 -53.82 14.53
N SER A 138 12.39 -54.08 14.56
CA SER A 138 11.55 -54.22 13.37
C SER A 138 10.35 -53.28 13.45
N GLY A 139 9.90 -52.79 12.29
CA GLY A 139 8.79 -51.85 12.20
C GLY A 139 8.76 -51.16 10.85
N ASP A 140 7.64 -50.51 10.53
CA ASP A 140 7.46 -49.78 9.29
C ASP A 140 7.31 -48.28 9.58
N ILE A 141 8.43 -47.55 9.47
CA ILE A 141 8.47 -46.11 9.70
C ILE A 141 7.60 -45.33 8.70
N SER A 142 7.29 -45.91 7.53
CA SER A 142 6.41 -45.24 6.55
C SER A 142 4.96 -45.11 7.02
N LYS A 143 4.58 -45.87 8.05
CA LYS A 143 3.28 -45.77 8.73
C LYS A 143 3.29 -44.79 9.90
N ALA A 144 4.36 -44.02 10.09
CA ALA A 144 4.39 -42.96 11.08
C ALA A 144 3.28 -41.94 10.79
N ASP A 145 2.51 -41.63 11.81
CA ASP A 145 1.44 -40.64 11.78
C ASP A 145 2.04 -39.31 12.22
N ILE A 146 2.27 -38.41 11.27
CA ILE A 146 2.96 -37.13 11.45
C ILE A 146 2.02 -36.01 11.04
N THR A 147 1.76 -35.10 11.97
CA THR A 147 1.01 -33.86 11.74
C THR A 147 1.91 -32.67 12.05
N VAL A 148 2.08 -31.78 11.08
CA VAL A 148 2.73 -30.48 11.27
C VAL A 148 1.64 -29.42 11.26
N ALA A 149 1.66 -28.50 12.23
CA ALA A 149 0.67 -27.45 12.38
C ALA A 149 1.32 -26.15 12.87
N PRO A 150 0.75 -24.98 12.58
CA PRO A 150 1.08 -23.77 13.32
C PRO A 150 0.55 -23.92 14.75
N LEU A 151 1.40 -23.63 15.74
CA LEU A 151 0.98 -23.53 17.14
C LEU A 151 0.52 -22.10 17.44
N ASP A 152 1.31 -21.13 16.98
CA ASP A 152 1.04 -19.69 16.97
C ASP A 152 1.72 -19.07 15.72
N ALA A 153 1.72 -17.74 15.58
CA ALA A 153 2.30 -17.06 14.43
C ALA A 153 3.83 -17.29 14.26
N PHE A 154 4.55 -17.60 15.34
CA PHE A 154 6.01 -17.72 15.37
C PHE A 154 6.50 -19.14 15.65
N THR A 155 5.60 -20.09 15.91
CA THR A 155 5.96 -21.44 16.35
C THR A 155 5.16 -22.48 15.57
N LEU A 156 5.86 -23.47 15.03
CA LEU A 156 5.23 -24.69 14.53
C LEU A 156 5.31 -25.79 15.57
N VAL A 157 4.33 -26.69 15.52
CA VAL A 157 4.30 -27.92 16.30
C VAL A 157 4.23 -29.13 15.39
N ILE A 158 5.02 -30.13 15.75
CA ILE A 158 5.11 -31.43 15.10
C ILE A 158 4.56 -32.44 16.11
N LYS A 159 3.44 -33.05 15.75
CA LYS A 159 2.78 -34.12 16.49
C LYS A 159 3.04 -35.42 15.74
N ALA A 160 3.68 -36.40 16.39
CA ALA A 160 3.95 -37.67 15.72
C ALA A 160 3.86 -38.91 16.62
N ARG A 161 3.52 -40.04 15.99
CA ARG A 161 3.59 -41.38 16.58
C ARG A 161 3.98 -42.42 15.54
N ILE A 162 4.66 -43.48 15.97
CA ILE A 162 4.91 -44.68 15.18
C ILE A 162 3.97 -45.76 15.72
N PRO A 163 2.96 -46.22 14.94
CA PRO A 163 1.90 -47.07 15.48
C PRO A 163 2.37 -48.43 16.00
N GLN A 164 3.41 -49.01 15.39
CA GLN A 164 3.88 -50.34 15.73
C GLN A 164 5.37 -50.52 15.44
N VAL A 165 6.12 -50.84 16.48
CA VAL A 165 7.48 -51.38 16.41
C VAL A 165 7.57 -52.65 17.23
N THR A 166 8.58 -53.47 16.96
CA THR A 166 8.87 -54.67 17.73
C THR A 166 10.37 -54.78 17.94
N VAL A 167 10.77 -54.83 19.21
CA VAL A 167 12.15 -55.05 19.66
C VAL A 167 12.26 -56.45 20.20
N LYS A 168 13.18 -57.25 19.64
CA LYS A 168 13.53 -58.58 20.12
C LYS A 168 14.95 -58.58 20.66
N ASP A 169 15.27 -59.47 21.59
CA ASP A 169 16.67 -59.77 21.89
C ASP A 169 17.26 -60.73 20.84
N LEU A 170 18.58 -60.97 20.89
CA LEU A 170 19.25 -61.92 19.98
C LEU A 170 18.77 -63.38 20.12
N SER A 171 18.04 -63.72 21.19
CA SER A 171 17.42 -65.05 21.35
C SER A 171 16.06 -65.15 20.64
N GLY A 172 15.56 -64.03 20.09
CA GLY A 172 14.27 -63.92 19.42
C GLY A 172 13.10 -63.63 20.37
N LYS A 173 13.35 -63.44 21.67
CA LYS A 173 12.31 -63.09 22.65
C LYS A 173 11.89 -61.64 22.45
N VAL A 174 10.59 -61.39 22.40
CA VAL A 174 10.04 -60.03 22.29
C VAL A 174 10.25 -59.30 23.61
N VAL A 175 11.01 -58.20 23.54
CA VAL A 175 11.30 -57.30 24.65
C VAL A 175 10.28 -56.17 24.70
N TYR A 176 9.89 -55.67 23.53
CA TYR A 176 8.87 -54.64 23.38
C TYR A 176 8.10 -54.84 22.07
N SER A 177 6.78 -54.65 22.10
CA SER A 177 5.94 -54.62 20.91
C SER A 177 4.80 -53.64 21.14
N GLY A 178 4.74 -52.57 20.35
CA GLY A 178 3.77 -51.50 20.53
C GLY A 178 4.18 -50.19 19.85
N PRO A 179 3.47 -49.09 20.12
CA PRO A 179 3.70 -47.79 19.50
C PRO A 179 4.87 -47.01 20.12
N ILE A 180 5.47 -46.07 19.37
CA ILE A 180 6.36 -45.04 19.92
C ILE A 180 5.60 -43.69 19.81
N PRO A 181 5.29 -42.99 20.91
CA PRO A 181 5.65 -43.30 22.29
C PRO A 181 4.94 -44.52 22.86
N SER A 182 5.58 -45.18 23.82
CA SER A 182 5.03 -46.37 24.49
C SER A 182 3.73 -46.16 25.26
N SER A 183 3.34 -44.91 25.52
CA SER A 183 2.03 -44.54 26.07
C SER A 183 0.86 -44.74 25.08
N GLY A 184 1.15 -44.94 23.80
CA GLY A 184 0.15 -45.00 22.72
C GLY A 184 -0.39 -43.63 22.28
N GLY A 185 0.03 -42.55 22.93
CA GLY A 185 -0.29 -41.17 22.55
C GLY A 185 0.60 -40.64 21.43
N TYR A 186 0.89 -39.34 21.49
CA TYR A 186 1.79 -38.66 20.54
C TYR A 186 2.95 -38.01 21.28
N ILE A 187 4.07 -37.87 20.58
CA ILE A 187 5.18 -37.01 20.97
C ILE A 187 5.06 -35.68 20.22
N TYR A 188 5.40 -34.61 20.92
CA TYR A 188 5.39 -33.25 20.42
C TYR A 188 6.81 -32.69 20.35
N SER A 189 7.09 -31.97 19.27
CA SER A 189 8.27 -31.14 19.10
C SER A 189 7.85 -29.78 18.53
N THR A 190 8.58 -28.72 18.84
CA THR A 190 8.29 -27.38 18.34
C THR A 190 9.45 -26.83 17.52
N VAL A 191 9.11 -25.99 16.54
CA VAL A 191 10.07 -25.28 15.69
C VAL A 191 9.77 -23.80 15.81
N ASP A 192 10.76 -23.04 16.30
CA ASP A 192 10.72 -21.58 16.35
C ASP A 192 11.03 -21.03 14.94
N LEU A 193 10.17 -20.12 14.48
CA LEU A 193 10.29 -19.48 13.17
C LEU A 193 11.04 -18.14 13.24
N ARG A 194 11.32 -17.63 14.44
CA ARG A 194 12.06 -16.37 14.59
C ARG A 194 13.48 -16.51 14.04
N ASP A 195 13.95 -15.42 13.43
CA ASP A 195 15.22 -15.31 12.72
C ASP A 195 15.34 -16.15 11.43
N LEU A 196 14.31 -16.93 11.07
CA LEU A 196 14.22 -17.58 9.77
C LEU A 196 13.89 -16.56 8.67
N GLU A 197 14.38 -16.78 7.46
CA GLU A 197 13.97 -15.98 6.31
C GLU A 197 12.47 -16.14 6.06
N ASP A 198 11.78 -15.03 5.77
CA ASP A 198 10.44 -15.08 5.21
C ASP A 198 10.54 -15.26 3.68
N PRO A 199 10.22 -16.46 3.18
CA PRO A 199 10.47 -16.79 1.78
C PRO A 199 9.56 -16.04 0.80
N MET A 200 8.46 -15.46 1.29
CA MET A 200 7.50 -14.73 0.45
C MET A 200 8.16 -13.50 -0.19
N PHE A 201 9.01 -12.78 0.55
CA PHE A 201 9.71 -11.60 0.03
C PHE A 201 10.64 -11.96 -1.12
N SER A 202 11.46 -12.99 -0.94
CA SER A 202 12.41 -13.47 -1.95
C SER A 202 11.67 -14.00 -3.17
N ALA A 203 10.63 -14.83 -3.00
CA ALA A 203 9.87 -15.37 -4.12
C ALA A 203 9.04 -14.32 -4.88
N PHE A 204 8.49 -13.33 -4.19
CA PHE A 204 7.72 -12.27 -4.84
C PHE A 204 8.59 -11.26 -5.58
N THR A 205 9.76 -10.92 -5.04
CA THR A 205 10.66 -9.94 -5.66
C THR A 205 11.72 -10.54 -6.58
N GLY A 206 11.73 -11.86 -6.76
CA GLY A 206 12.75 -12.57 -7.56
C GLY A 206 14.15 -12.48 -6.95
N GLY A 207 14.24 -12.60 -5.62
CA GLY A 207 15.47 -12.57 -4.83
C GLY A 207 16.08 -11.19 -4.62
N ARG A 208 15.40 -10.11 -5.01
CA ARG A 208 15.92 -8.73 -4.89
C ARG A 208 15.73 -8.14 -3.50
N TYR A 209 14.86 -8.73 -2.70
CA TYR A 209 14.50 -8.27 -1.38
C TYR A 209 14.21 -9.47 -0.47
N GLN A 210 14.80 -9.47 0.72
CA GLN A 210 14.67 -10.54 1.71
C GLN A 210 14.52 -9.94 3.11
N ARG A 211 13.79 -10.64 3.98
CA ARG A 211 13.63 -10.29 5.40
C ARG A 211 13.64 -11.55 6.25
N SER A 212 14.06 -11.41 7.51
CA SER A 212 13.92 -12.46 8.52
C SER A 212 12.69 -12.18 9.40
N ILE A 213 12.03 -13.22 9.88
CA ILE A 213 10.89 -13.13 10.79
C ILE A 213 11.38 -12.66 12.15
N LYS A 214 10.93 -11.48 12.59
CA LYS A 214 11.28 -10.90 13.89
C LYS A 214 10.02 -10.47 14.62
N ALA A 215 9.78 -10.99 15.81
CA ALA A 215 8.62 -10.61 16.62
C ALA A 215 8.72 -9.14 17.09
N CYS A 216 7.61 -8.41 17.02
CA CYS A 216 7.41 -7.14 17.73
C CYS A 216 7.36 -7.40 19.24
N PRO A 217 7.86 -6.51 20.13
CA PRO A 217 7.72 -6.73 21.58
C PRO A 217 6.27 -6.99 22.02
N MET A 218 5.31 -6.32 21.38
CA MET A 218 3.87 -6.50 21.55
C MET A 218 3.29 -7.26 20.34
N SER A 219 3.64 -8.54 20.22
CA SER A 219 3.33 -9.36 19.04
C SER A 219 1.90 -9.90 18.99
N TYR A 220 1.15 -9.91 20.09
CA TYR A 220 -0.21 -10.50 20.15
C TYR A 220 -1.31 -9.51 20.56
N PRO A 221 -1.64 -8.52 19.71
CA PRO A 221 -2.69 -7.52 19.94
C PRO A 221 -4.02 -8.06 20.47
N GLN A 222 -4.52 -9.16 19.89
CA GLN A 222 -5.83 -9.77 20.16
C GLN A 222 -5.91 -10.38 21.57
N LEU A 223 -4.74 -10.66 22.16
CA LEU A 223 -4.58 -11.14 23.53
C LEU A 223 -4.39 -10.00 24.54
N GLY A 224 -4.52 -8.75 24.10
CA GLY A 224 -4.39 -7.53 24.93
C GLY A 224 -3.00 -6.90 24.87
N GLN A 225 -2.09 -7.41 24.04
CA GLN A 225 -0.76 -6.83 23.83
C GLN A 225 -0.77 -5.88 22.64
N LEU A 226 -1.51 -4.77 22.74
CA LEU A 226 -1.51 -3.77 21.69
C LEU A 226 -0.14 -3.05 21.62
N PRO A 227 0.43 -2.81 20.43
CA PRO A 227 1.66 -2.04 20.23
C PRO A 227 1.42 -0.53 20.37
N ILE A 228 0.26 -0.13 20.90
CA ILE A 228 -0.10 1.24 21.26
C ILE A 228 -0.72 1.20 22.65
N SER A 229 -0.52 2.27 23.42
CA SER A 229 -1.19 2.50 24.70
C SER A 229 -1.98 3.80 24.62
N TYR A 230 -3.08 3.87 25.36
CA TYR A 230 -3.87 5.09 25.41
C TYR A 230 -4.60 5.25 26.74
N ALA A 231 -4.94 6.50 27.06
CA ALA A 231 -5.84 6.83 28.15
C ALA A 231 -6.92 7.80 27.67
N ASN A 232 -8.15 7.62 28.16
CA ASN A 232 -9.22 8.59 27.94
C ASN A 232 -9.03 9.75 28.92
N GLY A 233 -9.01 10.97 28.43
CA GLY A 233 -8.93 12.18 29.24
C GLY A 233 -10.09 13.13 28.95
N SER A 234 -10.09 14.22 29.70
CA SER A 234 -10.92 15.39 29.43
C SER A 234 -10.01 16.58 29.26
N GLY A 235 -10.33 17.48 28.34
CA GLY A 235 -9.54 18.68 28.18
C GLY A 235 -10.03 19.57 27.06
N VAL A 236 -9.15 20.46 26.62
CA VAL A 236 -9.49 21.56 25.71
C VAL A 236 -8.50 21.52 24.57
N SER A 237 -9.00 21.63 23.36
CA SER A 237 -8.15 21.83 22.20
C SER A 237 -8.85 22.71 21.16
N SER A 238 -8.05 23.35 20.32
CA SER A 238 -8.48 23.98 19.06
C SER A 238 -8.31 23.04 17.86
N MET A 239 -7.63 21.91 18.09
CA MET A 239 -7.30 20.88 17.12
C MET A 239 -7.89 19.52 17.52
N GLY A 240 -8.45 18.81 16.55
CA GLY A 240 -8.94 17.42 16.68
C GLY A 240 -7.82 16.39 16.88
N TYR A 241 -6.62 16.66 16.37
CA TYR A 241 -5.45 15.79 16.40
C TYR A 241 -4.21 16.63 16.64
N ILE A 242 -3.38 16.21 17.59
CA ILE A 242 -2.08 16.82 17.86
C ILE A 242 -1.04 15.72 17.89
N VAL A 243 -0.02 15.83 17.04
CA VAL A 243 1.09 14.88 16.97
C VAL A 243 2.33 15.54 17.56
N GLY A 244 3.05 14.83 18.41
CA GLY A 244 4.29 15.35 19.00
C GLY A 244 4.97 14.35 19.93
N ASN A 245 6.24 14.56 20.23
CA ASN A 245 6.97 13.71 21.18
C ASN A 245 6.65 14.12 22.62
N PHE A 246 6.37 13.15 23.48
CA PHE A 246 6.12 13.39 24.91
C PHE A 246 7.37 13.89 25.62
N ARG A 247 7.24 14.94 26.45
CA ARG A 247 8.36 15.48 27.23
C ARG A 247 7.97 15.96 28.63
N ARG A 248 8.62 15.48 29.70
CA ARG A 248 8.35 15.90 31.09
C ARG A 248 8.78 17.32 31.41
N THR A 249 9.80 17.81 30.72
CA THR A 249 10.33 19.17 30.92
C THR A 249 10.73 19.72 29.55
N PRO A 250 9.90 20.57 28.92
CA PRO A 250 10.30 21.26 27.70
C PRO A 250 11.57 22.05 27.99
N ALA A 251 12.66 21.82 27.23
CA ALA A 251 13.94 22.47 27.50
C ALA A 251 13.86 23.99 27.34
N TYR A 252 12.99 24.47 26.43
CA TYR A 252 12.72 25.89 26.22
C TYR A 252 11.25 26.16 25.82
N PRO A 253 10.66 27.30 26.23
CA PRO A 253 9.29 27.70 25.89
C PRO A 253 9.06 28.04 24.40
N SER A 254 10.08 27.89 23.54
CA SER A 254 10.00 28.08 22.09
C SER A 254 9.92 26.77 21.29
N ASP A 255 9.99 25.62 21.95
CA ASP A 255 9.98 24.33 21.27
C ASP A 255 8.54 23.88 20.91
N LEU A 256 7.97 24.45 19.85
CA LEU A 256 6.58 24.29 19.33
C LEU A 256 6.13 22.83 19.04
N GLU A 257 6.88 21.83 19.50
CA GLU A 257 7.05 20.54 18.85
C GLU A 257 7.01 19.34 19.85
N TYR A 258 6.75 19.62 21.14
CA TYR A 258 6.64 18.61 22.19
C TYR A 258 5.24 18.60 22.83
N LEU A 259 4.77 17.40 23.17
CA LEU A 259 3.66 17.20 24.08
C LEU A 259 4.21 17.20 25.51
N GLY A 260 4.19 18.37 26.16
CA GLY A 260 4.54 18.50 27.56
C GLY A 260 3.66 17.61 28.42
N TYR A 261 4.22 16.88 29.38
CA TYR A 261 3.40 16.10 30.30
C TYR A 261 3.92 16.13 31.74
N ASN A 262 3.01 15.99 32.69
CA ASN A 262 3.30 15.76 34.11
C ASN A 262 2.45 14.58 34.60
N GLU A 263 2.40 14.29 35.90
CA GLU A 263 1.66 13.12 36.42
C GLU A 263 0.19 13.03 35.97
N THR A 264 -0.48 14.16 35.70
CA THR A 264 -1.92 14.21 35.48
C THR A 264 -2.34 14.93 34.20
N HIS A 265 -1.44 15.60 33.52
CA HIS A 265 -1.73 16.43 32.35
C HIS A 265 -0.79 16.13 31.19
N VAL A 266 -1.30 16.27 29.97
CA VAL A 266 -0.52 16.37 28.73
C VAL A 266 -0.98 17.63 28.00
N TRP A 267 -0.07 18.44 27.46
CA TRP A 267 -0.39 19.70 26.79
C TRP A 267 0.58 20.03 25.66
N ASP A 268 0.14 20.87 24.72
CA ASP A 268 1.01 21.50 23.72
C ASP A 268 1.30 22.97 24.07
N GLN A 269 2.10 23.65 23.24
CA GLN A 269 2.44 25.06 23.44
C GLN A 269 1.30 26.04 23.12
N ASN A 270 0.29 25.59 22.37
CA ASN A 270 -0.85 26.42 21.96
C ASN A 270 -1.97 26.43 23.01
N GLY A 271 -1.73 25.83 24.18
CA GLY A 271 -2.69 25.75 25.29
C GLY A 271 -3.71 24.64 25.13
N ASN A 272 -3.52 23.71 24.19
CA ASN A 272 -4.32 22.50 24.08
C ASN A 272 -3.83 21.50 25.13
N TYR A 273 -4.74 20.84 25.84
CA TYR A 273 -4.36 19.89 26.89
C TYR A 273 -5.40 18.80 27.14
N LEU A 274 -4.95 17.68 27.69
CA LEU A 274 -5.77 16.62 28.29
C LEU A 274 -5.35 16.41 29.75
N THR A 275 -6.34 16.12 30.58
CA THR A 275 -6.20 15.82 32.01
C THR A 275 -7.26 14.79 32.44
N ASN A 276 -7.29 14.44 33.73
CA ASN A 276 -8.23 13.46 34.29
C ASN A 276 -8.21 12.13 33.53
N PHE A 277 -7.02 11.60 33.29
CA PHE A 277 -6.85 10.37 32.52
C PHE A 277 -7.50 9.17 33.21
N THR A 278 -8.09 8.30 32.41
CA THR A 278 -8.67 7.03 32.82
C THR A 278 -8.30 5.93 31.83
N ILE A 279 -7.96 4.77 32.35
CA ILE A 279 -7.76 3.53 31.58
C ILE A 279 -8.83 2.56 32.06
N ASN A 280 -9.69 2.09 31.15
CA ASN A 280 -10.84 1.23 31.48
C ASN A 280 -11.75 1.82 32.58
N GLY A 281 -11.90 3.15 32.62
CA GLY A 281 -12.73 3.86 33.60
C GLY A 281 -12.10 4.06 34.98
N ILE A 282 -10.87 3.58 35.20
CA ILE A 282 -10.10 3.78 36.43
C ILE A 282 -9.15 4.97 36.23
N GLN A 283 -9.08 5.87 37.21
CA GLN A 283 -8.16 7.00 37.18
C GLN A 283 -6.72 6.54 36.97
N ALA A 284 -6.04 7.14 36.01
CA ALA A 284 -4.69 6.81 35.59
C ALA A 284 -3.81 8.06 35.62
N LYS A 285 -2.51 7.85 35.88
CA LYS A 285 -1.46 8.83 35.67
C LYS A 285 -0.93 8.74 34.24
N THR A 286 -0.24 9.78 33.79
CA THR A 286 0.43 9.76 32.47
C THR A 286 1.47 8.65 32.34
N THR A 287 2.15 8.29 33.44
CA THR A 287 3.09 7.17 33.50
C THR A 287 2.46 5.79 33.35
N ASP A 288 1.13 5.69 33.38
CA ASP A 288 0.44 4.41 33.21
C ASP A 288 0.21 4.07 31.73
N PHE A 289 0.38 5.05 30.81
CA PHE A 289 0.21 4.84 29.36
C PHE A 289 1.32 5.44 28.49
N ILE A 290 2.09 6.42 28.98
CA ILE A 290 3.29 6.93 28.30
C ILE A 290 4.48 6.09 28.77
N GLY A 291 5.13 5.39 27.85
CA GLY A 291 6.24 4.49 28.15
C GLY A 291 7.47 5.24 28.65
N PHE A 292 7.97 6.15 27.83
CA PHE A 292 9.22 6.88 28.06
C PHE A 292 9.13 8.36 27.64
N ASP A 293 10.07 9.15 28.17
CA ASP A 293 10.27 10.52 27.71
C ASP A 293 10.87 10.49 26.29
N GLY A 294 10.25 11.21 25.35
CA GLY A 294 10.61 11.22 23.94
C GLY A 294 9.68 10.37 23.05
N ASP A 295 8.82 9.54 23.62
CA ASP A 295 7.91 8.67 22.86
C ASP A 295 6.95 9.50 21.99
N LEU A 296 6.68 9.01 20.78
CA LEU A 296 5.77 9.68 19.86
C LEU A 296 4.31 9.51 20.32
N GLY A 297 3.66 10.66 20.54
CA GLY A 297 2.29 10.75 21.00
C GLY A 297 1.33 11.34 19.99
N VAL A 298 0.06 10.93 20.12
CA VAL A 298 -1.07 11.53 19.39
C VAL A 298 -2.18 11.87 20.39
N LEU A 299 -2.55 13.15 20.48
CA LEU A 299 -3.74 13.58 21.20
C LEU A 299 -4.92 13.65 20.24
N VAL A 300 -6.04 13.06 20.64
CA VAL A 300 -7.27 12.99 19.85
C VAL A 300 -8.38 13.67 20.64
N PHE A 301 -9.03 14.65 20.02
CA PHE A 301 -10.14 15.42 20.58
C PHE A 301 -11.41 15.23 19.72
N PRO A 302 -12.19 14.16 19.98
CA PRO A 302 -13.48 13.93 19.35
C PRO A 302 -14.38 15.18 19.36
N GLY A 303 -14.87 15.57 18.18
CA GLY A 303 -15.79 16.69 18.01
C GLY A 303 -15.13 18.07 17.92
N ILE A 304 -13.80 18.18 18.07
CA ILE A 304 -13.06 19.42 17.78
C ILE A 304 -12.64 19.38 16.30
N GLN A 305 -13.15 20.35 15.54
CA GLN A 305 -12.89 20.44 14.11
C GLN A 305 -11.52 21.02 13.87
N ASP A 306 -10.59 20.13 13.58
CA ASP A 306 -9.24 20.48 13.18
C ASP A 306 -9.18 21.44 12.00
N GLY A 307 -8.21 22.36 12.08
CA GLY A 307 -7.49 22.99 10.96
C GLY A 307 -7.21 22.07 9.78
N SER A 308 -6.98 20.81 10.12
CA SER A 308 -6.34 19.78 9.32
C SER A 308 -7.10 18.46 9.48
N GLY A 309 -8.23 18.35 8.78
CA GLY A 309 -8.84 17.07 8.40
C GLY A 309 -9.31 16.16 9.54
N SER A 310 -10.53 16.39 10.05
CA SER A 310 -11.30 15.33 10.70
C SER A 310 -12.55 14.99 9.88
N GLY A 311 -12.54 13.81 9.28
CA GLY A 311 -13.75 13.05 9.04
C GLY A 311 -14.18 12.38 10.34
N GLY A 312 -14.76 13.13 11.28
CA GLY A 312 -15.19 12.60 12.59
C GLY A 312 -16.18 13.52 13.28
N ALA A 313 -17.46 13.35 12.92
CA ALA A 313 -18.67 13.89 13.56
C ALA A 313 -18.69 15.40 13.88
N GLY A 314 -18.98 16.22 12.88
CA GLY A 314 -19.46 17.58 13.12
C GLY A 314 -19.39 18.56 11.95
N SER A 315 -18.61 18.31 10.90
CA SER A 315 -18.77 18.99 9.61
C SER A 315 -17.97 18.25 8.55
N ASN A 316 -18.48 18.27 7.32
CA ASN A 316 -17.94 17.51 6.20
C ASN A 316 -16.72 18.25 5.57
N TRP A 317 -15.80 18.83 6.37
CA TRP A 317 -14.82 19.84 5.90
C TRP A 317 -13.41 19.26 5.63
N CYS A 318 -12.98 19.21 4.37
CA CYS A 318 -11.75 18.53 3.91
C CYS A 318 -10.53 19.44 3.69
N SER A 319 -10.67 20.77 3.76
CA SER A 319 -9.60 21.75 3.44
C SER A 319 -9.38 22.76 4.57
N PRO A 320 -8.15 23.26 4.77
CA PRO A 320 -7.90 24.34 5.74
C PRO A 320 -8.60 25.67 5.39
N LEU A 321 -8.97 25.86 4.11
CA LEU A 321 -9.60 27.08 3.59
C LEU A 321 -10.99 27.35 4.22
N GLU A 322 -11.31 28.62 4.38
CA GLU A 322 -12.40 29.11 5.23
C GLU A 322 -13.79 28.97 4.62
N TYR A 323 -13.90 28.74 3.32
CA TYR A 323 -15.17 28.62 2.63
C TYR A 323 -15.16 27.43 1.70
N ARG A 324 -16.35 26.89 1.43
CA ARG A 324 -16.55 25.88 0.39
C ARG A 324 -17.88 26.05 -0.28
N ILE A 325 -17.93 25.56 -1.50
CA ILE A 325 -19.16 25.31 -2.23
C ILE A 325 -19.17 23.86 -2.70
N ASN A 326 -20.25 23.15 -2.40
CA ASN A 326 -20.47 21.79 -2.89
C ASN A 326 -21.09 21.85 -4.28
N LEU A 327 -20.27 21.63 -5.30
CA LEU A 327 -20.61 21.66 -6.70
C LEU A 327 -20.91 20.25 -7.17
N THR A 328 -22.14 20.00 -7.59
CA THR A 328 -22.44 18.77 -8.30
C THR A 328 -22.33 19.02 -9.79
N ILE A 329 -21.49 18.23 -10.43
CA ILE A 329 -21.28 18.22 -11.87
C ILE A 329 -22.18 17.14 -12.45
N GLN A 330 -23.03 17.50 -13.40
CA GLN A 330 -23.76 16.54 -14.23
C GLN A 330 -23.13 16.50 -15.62
N ASN A 331 -22.81 15.29 -16.07
CA ASN A 331 -22.33 15.06 -17.42
C ASN A 331 -23.51 15.00 -18.39
N GLN A 332 -23.64 16.05 -19.20
CA GLN A 332 -24.62 16.19 -20.28
C GLN A 332 -23.94 16.26 -21.66
N ALA A 333 -22.68 15.83 -21.75
CA ALA A 333 -21.91 15.83 -22.99
C ALA A 333 -22.40 14.75 -23.98
N GLY A 334 -23.27 13.84 -23.56
CA GLY A 334 -23.78 12.74 -24.38
C GLY A 334 -22.80 11.56 -24.53
N ILE A 335 -21.65 11.61 -23.85
CA ILE A 335 -20.61 10.57 -23.83
C ILE A 335 -20.14 10.29 -22.39
N ASP A 336 -19.51 9.15 -22.15
CA ASP A 336 -18.83 8.87 -20.88
C ASP A 336 -17.54 9.69 -20.77
N LEU A 337 -17.37 10.43 -19.68
CA LEU A 337 -16.13 11.14 -19.37
C LEU A 337 -15.24 10.21 -18.57
N ASN A 338 -14.48 9.33 -19.22
CA ASN A 338 -13.56 8.42 -18.55
C ASN A 338 -12.15 9.01 -18.51
N ASP A 339 -11.60 9.19 -17.30
CA ASP A 339 -10.29 9.78 -17.08
C ASP A 339 -10.11 11.10 -17.87
N TYR A 340 -11.08 12.00 -17.71
CA TYR A 340 -11.30 13.13 -18.62
C TYR A 340 -10.93 14.46 -17.97
N GLN A 341 -10.49 15.43 -18.78
CA GLN A 341 -10.25 16.80 -18.34
C GLN A 341 -11.57 17.58 -18.33
N ILE A 342 -12.17 17.72 -17.14
CA ILE A 342 -13.50 18.31 -16.95
C ILE A 342 -13.35 19.80 -16.59
N PRO A 343 -13.96 20.72 -17.36
CA PRO A 343 -13.93 22.15 -17.06
C PRO A 343 -14.99 22.53 -16.02
N ILE A 344 -14.56 23.27 -14.99
CA ILE A 344 -15.41 23.95 -14.01
C ILE A 344 -15.32 25.44 -14.29
N LEU A 345 -16.32 25.94 -15.02
CA LEU A 345 -16.49 27.38 -15.28
C LEU A 345 -17.22 28.03 -14.11
N VAL A 346 -16.56 28.92 -13.38
CA VAL A 346 -17.14 29.73 -12.32
C VAL A 346 -17.54 31.07 -12.91
N GLY A 347 -18.85 31.31 -13.03
CA GLY A 347 -19.42 32.50 -13.66
C GLY A 347 -20.94 32.45 -13.73
N THR A 348 -21.58 33.57 -14.07
CA THR A 348 -23.05 33.67 -14.17
C THR A 348 -23.62 32.78 -15.27
N GLU A 349 -22.81 32.44 -16.28
CA GLU A 349 -23.16 31.53 -17.37
C GLU A 349 -23.38 30.09 -16.88
N LYS A 350 -22.84 29.74 -15.70
CA LYS A 350 -23.08 28.46 -15.01
C LYS A 350 -24.07 28.56 -13.85
N GLY A 351 -24.91 29.59 -13.87
CA GLY A 351 -25.97 29.80 -12.90
C GLY A 351 -25.54 30.43 -11.58
N PHE A 352 -24.25 30.70 -11.37
CA PHE A 352 -23.78 31.37 -10.16
C PHE A 352 -24.42 32.76 -10.06
N THR A 353 -25.00 33.09 -8.90
CA THR A 353 -25.53 34.43 -8.67
C THR A 353 -24.40 35.42 -8.41
N VAL A 354 -24.65 36.71 -8.68
CA VAL A 354 -23.68 37.78 -8.39
C VAL A 354 -23.22 37.73 -6.93
N GLN A 355 -24.12 37.41 -5.99
CA GLN A 355 -23.80 37.28 -4.56
C GLN A 355 -22.86 36.12 -4.26
N ILE A 356 -23.02 34.96 -4.90
CA ILE A 356 -22.11 33.82 -4.73
C ILE A 356 -20.72 34.17 -5.28
N LEU A 357 -20.68 34.78 -6.47
CA LEU A 357 -19.44 35.20 -7.10
C LEU A 357 -18.72 36.27 -6.28
N ASP A 358 -19.44 37.24 -5.72
CA ASP A 358 -18.87 38.23 -4.81
C ASP A 358 -18.15 37.56 -3.64
N ILE A 359 -18.80 36.58 -2.99
CA ILE A 359 -18.19 35.89 -1.85
C ILE A 359 -16.96 35.09 -2.30
N ILE A 360 -17.02 34.33 -3.40
CA ILE A 360 -15.88 33.57 -3.92
C ILE A 360 -14.69 34.51 -4.18
N PHE A 361 -14.87 35.53 -5.02
CA PHE A 361 -13.74 36.36 -5.47
C PHE A 361 -13.24 37.34 -4.40
N GLN A 362 -14.08 37.80 -3.46
CA GLN A 362 -13.65 38.68 -2.37
C GLN A 362 -12.93 37.93 -1.24
N ASN A 363 -13.23 36.65 -1.03
CA ASN A 363 -12.67 35.85 0.07
C ASN A 363 -11.56 34.90 -0.37
N THR A 364 -11.18 34.90 -1.65
CA THR A 364 -10.07 34.09 -2.16
C THR A 364 -8.81 34.92 -2.30
N SER A 365 -7.79 34.62 -1.50
CA SER A 365 -6.43 35.14 -1.71
C SER A 365 -5.97 34.80 -3.13
N ASN A 366 -5.42 35.80 -3.82
CA ASN A 366 -5.00 35.66 -5.21
C ASN A 366 -3.86 36.63 -5.56
N THR A 367 -3.19 36.39 -6.69
CA THR A 367 -2.04 37.21 -7.13
C THR A 367 -2.39 38.26 -8.20
N TYR A 368 -3.67 38.51 -8.47
CA TYR A 368 -4.10 39.37 -9.59
C TYR A 368 -3.58 40.81 -9.48
N SER A 369 -3.43 41.34 -8.26
CA SER A 369 -2.85 42.67 -8.03
C SER A 369 -1.43 42.81 -8.58
N ASN A 370 -0.69 41.71 -8.62
CA ASN A 370 0.71 41.66 -9.01
C ASN A 370 0.85 41.45 -10.52
N THR A 371 0.08 40.51 -11.08
CA THR A 371 0.20 40.13 -12.50
C THR A 371 -0.62 41.02 -13.42
N ARG A 372 -1.79 41.50 -12.96
CA ARG A 372 -2.85 42.13 -13.77
C ARG A 372 -3.30 41.30 -14.98
N ASP A 373 -2.85 40.06 -15.05
CA ASP A 373 -3.18 39.08 -16.07
C ASP A 373 -3.93 37.92 -15.40
N LYS A 374 -5.20 37.76 -15.76
CA LYS A 374 -6.08 36.71 -15.22
C LYS A 374 -5.55 35.30 -15.51
N TYR A 375 -4.81 35.11 -16.61
CA TYR A 375 -4.25 33.81 -16.97
C TYR A 375 -3.00 33.46 -16.15
N ARG A 376 -2.33 34.45 -15.57
CA ARG A 376 -1.21 34.25 -14.62
C ARG A 376 -1.61 34.44 -13.16
N THR A 377 -2.90 34.59 -12.89
CA THR A 377 -3.40 34.76 -11.53
C THR A 377 -3.54 33.40 -10.85
N ASN A 378 -2.90 33.29 -9.69
CA ASN A 378 -3.02 32.17 -8.76
C ASN A 378 -4.17 32.45 -7.80
N ALA A 379 -4.82 31.40 -7.31
CA ALA A 379 -5.90 31.53 -6.34
C ALA A 379 -5.77 30.47 -5.25
N SER A 380 -6.14 30.83 -4.03
CA SER A 380 -6.09 29.94 -2.86
C SER A 380 -7.32 29.06 -2.82
N ILE A 381 -7.30 28.00 -3.63
CA ILE A 381 -8.39 27.03 -3.76
C ILE A 381 -7.91 25.58 -3.55
N ALA A 382 -8.83 24.69 -3.22
CA ALA A 382 -8.61 23.24 -3.21
C ALA A 382 -9.90 22.50 -3.60
N ILE A 383 -9.79 21.34 -4.23
CA ILE A 383 -10.96 20.56 -4.68
C ILE A 383 -10.87 19.15 -4.09
N TYR A 384 -11.98 18.68 -3.51
CA TYR A 384 -12.11 17.34 -2.96
C TYR A 384 -13.36 16.64 -3.48
N ASP A 385 -13.32 15.31 -3.55
CA ASP A 385 -14.51 14.50 -3.79
C ASP A 385 -15.37 14.35 -2.52
N SER A 386 -16.49 13.64 -2.63
CA SER A 386 -17.40 13.40 -1.50
C SER A 386 -16.79 12.62 -0.33
N ASN A 387 -15.65 11.97 -0.53
CA ASN A 387 -14.94 11.15 0.45
C ASN A 387 -13.70 11.88 1.03
N CYS A 388 -13.54 13.18 0.76
CA CYS A 388 -12.35 13.97 1.10
C CYS A 388 -11.05 13.48 0.44
N ASN A 389 -11.13 12.83 -0.73
CA ASN A 389 -9.93 12.63 -1.55
C ASN A 389 -9.63 13.92 -2.33
N PRO A 390 -8.38 14.39 -2.36
CA PRO A 390 -8.01 15.55 -3.18
C PRO A 390 -8.18 15.22 -4.66
N VAL A 391 -8.78 16.15 -5.40
CA VAL A 391 -8.96 16.05 -6.85
C VAL A 391 -7.93 16.97 -7.52
N PRO A 392 -7.04 16.44 -8.38
CA PRO A 392 -6.07 17.26 -9.07
C PRO A 392 -6.77 18.30 -9.94
N PHE A 393 -6.23 19.52 -9.93
CA PHE A 393 -6.80 20.64 -10.66
C PHE A 393 -5.71 21.54 -11.26
N TRP A 394 -6.10 22.33 -12.25
CA TRP A 394 -5.29 23.42 -12.79
C TRP A 394 -6.16 24.64 -13.13
N ILE A 395 -5.71 25.84 -12.77
CA ILE A 395 -6.44 27.10 -12.97
C ILE A 395 -5.97 27.76 -14.27
N GLU A 396 -6.78 27.68 -15.32
CA GLU A 396 -6.47 28.32 -16.60
C GLU A 396 -6.53 29.85 -16.48
N TYR A 397 -7.59 30.37 -15.87
CA TYR A 397 -7.65 31.78 -15.51
C TYR A 397 -8.48 32.01 -14.25
N TRP A 398 -8.09 33.05 -13.51
CA TRP A 398 -8.81 33.57 -12.37
C TRP A 398 -8.92 35.09 -12.53
N ASP A 399 -10.12 35.60 -12.76
CA ASP A 399 -10.39 37.01 -13.06
C ASP A 399 -11.27 37.63 -11.96
N PRO A 400 -10.67 38.20 -10.89
CA PRO A 400 -11.42 38.88 -9.84
C PRO A 400 -12.15 40.13 -10.32
N ALA A 401 -11.70 40.78 -11.41
CA ALA A 401 -12.30 42.00 -11.92
C ALA A 401 -13.65 41.73 -12.58
N ASN A 402 -13.73 40.66 -13.37
CA ASN A 402 -14.97 40.20 -14.01
C ASN A 402 -15.69 39.08 -13.24
N LYS A 403 -15.13 38.64 -12.11
CA LYS A 403 -15.64 37.56 -11.25
C LYS A 403 -15.90 36.27 -12.04
N LYS A 404 -14.89 35.87 -12.82
CA LYS A 404 -14.94 34.68 -13.68
C LYS A 404 -13.67 33.85 -13.52
N ALA A 405 -13.80 32.53 -13.46
CA ALA A 405 -12.65 31.62 -13.43
C ALA A 405 -12.93 30.35 -14.23
N LEU A 406 -11.88 29.75 -14.78
CA LEU A 406 -11.92 28.42 -15.40
C LEU A 406 -10.89 27.52 -14.72
N ILE A 407 -11.39 26.43 -14.15
CA ILE A 407 -10.60 25.43 -13.45
C ILE A 407 -10.80 24.09 -14.14
N TRP A 408 -9.73 23.38 -14.44
CA TRP A 408 -9.77 22.03 -15.00
C TRP A 408 -9.52 21.01 -13.90
N ILE A 409 -10.27 19.91 -13.91
CA ILE A 409 -10.03 18.74 -13.04
C ILE A 409 -9.90 17.47 -13.89
N ARG A 410 -9.34 16.40 -13.33
CA ARG A 410 -9.29 15.08 -13.96
C ARG A 410 -10.07 14.06 -13.16
N ASP A 411 -11.12 13.49 -13.75
CA ASP A 411 -11.94 12.48 -13.09
C ASP A 411 -12.76 11.64 -14.10
N THR A 412 -13.51 10.66 -13.60
CA THR A 412 -14.48 9.86 -14.34
C THR A 412 -15.92 10.18 -13.94
N VAL A 413 -16.73 10.62 -14.92
CA VAL A 413 -18.17 10.86 -14.76
C VAL A 413 -18.93 10.20 -15.92
N PRO A 414 -19.64 9.08 -15.68
CA PRO A 414 -20.42 8.42 -16.73
C PRO A 414 -21.48 9.34 -17.35
N ARG A 415 -21.89 9.01 -18.57
CA ARG A 415 -22.91 9.72 -19.33
C ARG A 415 -24.19 9.85 -18.51
N ASP A 416 -24.78 11.05 -18.54
CA ASP A 416 -26.04 11.40 -17.88
C ASP A 416 -26.02 11.20 -16.34
N ASN A 417 -24.82 11.02 -15.77
CA ASN A 417 -24.61 10.82 -14.34
C ASN A 417 -24.04 12.09 -13.68
N GLN A 418 -23.98 12.07 -12.36
CA GLN A 418 -23.58 13.19 -11.53
C GLN A 418 -22.52 12.83 -10.51
N LYS A 419 -21.62 13.77 -10.21
CA LYS A 419 -20.62 13.64 -9.14
C LYS A 419 -20.48 14.96 -8.39
N THR A 420 -20.46 14.90 -7.06
CA THR A 420 -20.32 16.07 -6.19
C THR A 420 -18.87 16.27 -5.78
N TYR A 421 -18.40 17.51 -5.91
CA TYR A 421 -17.10 18.00 -5.47
C TYR A 421 -17.28 19.14 -4.48
N SER A 422 -16.35 19.28 -3.55
CA SER A 422 -16.25 20.45 -2.68
C SER A 422 -15.12 21.34 -3.20
N LEU A 423 -15.47 22.51 -3.74
CA LEU A 423 -14.52 23.58 -4.07
C LEU A 423 -14.33 24.45 -2.84
N TYR A 424 -13.14 24.38 -2.24
CA TYR A 424 -12.73 25.19 -1.11
C TYR A 424 -11.97 26.42 -1.58
N PHE A 425 -12.16 27.55 -0.90
CA PHE A 425 -11.53 28.83 -1.23
C PHE A 425 -11.36 29.69 0.02
N GLY A 426 -10.35 30.58 0.06
CA GLY A 426 -10.02 31.27 1.29
C GLY A 426 -8.71 32.06 1.32
N SER A 427 -8.20 32.31 2.53
CA SER A 427 -7.02 33.16 2.79
C SER A 427 -5.66 32.45 2.67
N GLY A 428 -5.63 31.19 2.22
CA GLY A 428 -4.41 30.37 2.09
C GLY A 428 -3.41 30.85 1.03
N THR A 429 -2.40 30.02 0.73
CA THR A 429 -1.38 30.30 -0.30
C THR A 429 -1.96 30.14 -1.71
N PRO A 430 -1.91 31.18 -2.56
CA PRO A 430 -2.42 31.07 -3.93
C PRO A 430 -1.58 30.12 -4.79
N THR A 431 -2.24 29.25 -5.56
CA THR A 431 -1.59 28.31 -6.49
C THR A 431 -2.30 28.27 -7.85
N LYS A 432 -1.63 27.74 -8.88
CA LYS A 432 -2.25 27.32 -10.14
C LYS A 432 -2.77 25.89 -10.11
N GLY A 433 -2.40 25.09 -9.11
CA GLY A 433 -2.55 23.63 -9.16
C GLY A 433 -1.44 22.98 -9.98
N ASN A 434 -1.63 21.73 -10.40
CA ASN A 434 -0.65 20.97 -11.19
C ASN A 434 -1.27 20.46 -12.48
N GLY A 435 -0.94 21.09 -13.61
CA GLY A 435 -1.46 20.69 -14.92
C GLY A 435 -0.98 19.30 -15.38
N ASN A 436 0.19 18.85 -14.92
CA ASN A 436 0.71 17.51 -15.27
C ASN A 436 -0.16 16.38 -14.70
N ASP A 437 -0.85 16.62 -13.59
CA ASP A 437 -1.77 15.64 -13.00
C ASP A 437 -3.13 15.64 -13.72
N VAL A 438 -3.44 16.70 -14.48
CA VAL A 438 -4.74 16.92 -15.12
C VAL A 438 -4.75 16.51 -16.59
N PHE A 439 -3.77 16.96 -17.37
CA PHE A 439 -3.77 16.86 -18.84
C PHE A 439 -2.96 15.67 -19.37
N ILE A 440 -3.16 15.34 -20.65
CA ILE A 440 -2.38 14.29 -21.34
C ILE A 440 -0.92 14.75 -21.52
N PHE A 441 -0.75 16.02 -21.82
CA PHE A 441 0.53 16.73 -21.89
C PHE A 441 0.30 18.14 -21.37
N PHE A 442 1.27 18.71 -20.65
CA PHE A 442 1.15 20.03 -20.05
C PHE A 442 2.50 20.71 -19.90
N ASP A 443 2.56 21.98 -20.24
CA ASP A 443 3.68 22.84 -19.89
C ASP A 443 3.24 24.30 -19.71
N ASP A 444 3.63 24.92 -18.61
CA ASP A 444 3.36 26.33 -18.29
C ASP A 444 4.63 27.18 -18.22
N PHE A 445 5.81 26.60 -18.48
CA PHE A 445 7.07 27.34 -18.59
C PHE A 445 7.44 28.21 -17.37
N GLU A 446 6.95 27.84 -16.19
CA GLU A 446 7.19 28.55 -14.93
C GLU A 446 8.38 27.96 -14.13
N ASP A 447 9.00 26.87 -14.60
CA ASP A 447 10.12 26.20 -13.91
C ASP A 447 11.51 26.61 -14.43
N GLY A 448 11.59 27.30 -15.56
CA GLY A 448 12.81 27.78 -16.19
C GLY A 448 13.55 26.71 -16.99
N VAL A 449 12.95 25.55 -17.28
CA VAL A 449 13.63 24.39 -17.87
C VAL A 449 12.82 23.73 -18.99
N TRP A 450 12.76 24.33 -20.18
CA TRP A 450 12.08 23.73 -21.34
C TRP A 450 12.61 22.34 -21.78
N SER A 451 13.88 22.03 -21.50
CA SER A 451 14.56 20.83 -22.02
C SER A 451 14.15 19.50 -21.34
N ASP A 452 13.33 19.57 -20.30
CA ASP A 452 12.80 18.40 -19.61
C ASP A 452 11.69 17.72 -20.43
N LYS A 453 10.84 18.51 -21.09
CA LYS A 453 9.68 18.08 -21.90
C LYS A 453 9.87 18.26 -23.38
N TRP A 454 10.79 19.11 -23.82
CA TRP A 454 11.00 19.41 -25.23
C TRP A 454 12.42 19.06 -25.70
N VAL A 455 12.54 18.82 -27.00
CA VAL A 455 13.83 18.66 -27.70
C VAL A 455 13.87 19.64 -28.88
N GLN A 456 15.03 20.26 -29.05
CA GLN A 456 15.30 21.13 -30.20
C GLN A 456 15.13 20.35 -31.51
N VAL A 457 14.44 20.97 -32.46
CA VAL A 457 14.33 20.52 -33.84
C VAL A 457 15.16 21.46 -34.71
N ASP A 458 14.67 22.66 -35.00
CA ASP A 458 15.41 23.64 -35.82
C ASP A 458 16.15 24.67 -34.96
N GLU A 459 15.54 25.12 -33.87
CA GLU A 459 16.10 26.18 -33.02
C GLU A 459 15.88 25.94 -31.53
N ALA A 460 16.86 26.37 -30.72
CA ALA A 460 16.75 26.30 -29.27
C ALA A 460 15.88 27.47 -28.78
N PRO A 461 14.80 27.21 -28.06
CA PRO A 461 13.98 28.26 -27.46
C PRO A 461 14.70 28.85 -26.24
N THR A 462 14.20 29.99 -25.79
CA THR A 462 14.60 30.57 -24.49
C THR A 462 13.41 30.55 -23.56
N GLU A 463 13.57 30.04 -22.35
CA GLU A 463 12.55 30.14 -21.30
C GLU A 463 12.95 31.20 -20.29
N ASN A 464 12.07 32.17 -20.05
CA ASN A 464 12.34 33.24 -19.10
C ASN A 464 11.05 33.88 -18.57
N GLY A 465 10.92 33.97 -17.25
CA GLY A 465 9.84 34.70 -16.59
C GLY A 465 8.44 34.10 -16.76
N GLY A 466 8.33 32.77 -16.92
CA GLY A 466 7.06 32.09 -17.15
C GLY A 466 6.67 31.96 -18.63
N TYR A 467 7.61 32.18 -19.56
CA TYR A 467 7.32 32.20 -20.99
C TYR A 467 8.39 31.48 -21.79
N LEU A 468 7.95 30.79 -22.85
CA LEU A 468 8.83 30.25 -23.88
C LEU A 468 8.89 31.18 -25.09
N TYR A 469 10.10 31.58 -25.48
CA TYR A 469 10.39 32.45 -26.61
C TYR A 469 10.97 31.63 -27.77
N ILE A 470 10.32 31.76 -28.92
CA ILE A 470 10.67 31.11 -30.18
C ILE A 470 11.13 32.19 -31.15
N ASN A 471 12.38 32.14 -31.62
CA ASN A 471 12.93 33.20 -32.47
C ASN A 471 12.29 33.21 -33.85
N GLY A 472 11.97 32.03 -34.37
CA GLY A 472 11.45 31.81 -35.71
C GLY A 472 12.51 31.93 -36.80
N GLY A 473 12.14 31.43 -37.96
CA GLY A 473 12.96 31.43 -39.16
C GLY A 473 12.07 31.20 -40.37
N ARG A 474 12.63 30.62 -41.44
CA ARG A 474 11.87 30.22 -42.62
C ARG A 474 11.49 28.74 -42.50
N ASP A 475 10.21 28.43 -42.59
CA ASP A 475 9.60 27.11 -42.41
C ASP A 475 9.94 26.47 -41.04
N SER A 476 10.15 27.27 -39.99
CA SER A 476 10.80 26.84 -38.74
C SER A 476 9.89 26.05 -37.79
N VAL A 477 10.32 24.83 -37.49
CA VAL A 477 9.78 23.96 -36.44
C VAL A 477 10.77 23.98 -35.27
N ALA A 478 10.49 24.79 -34.26
CA ALA A 478 11.48 25.08 -33.22
C ALA A 478 11.77 23.86 -32.33
N VAL A 479 10.73 23.33 -31.69
CA VAL A 479 10.85 22.21 -30.74
C VAL A 479 9.74 21.20 -30.91
N ARG A 480 10.01 19.98 -30.44
CA ARG A 480 9.01 18.92 -30.31
C ARG A 480 9.02 18.30 -28.92
N SER A 481 7.93 17.66 -28.51
CA SER A 481 7.89 16.91 -27.26
C SER A 481 9.00 15.84 -27.25
N LYS A 482 9.73 15.76 -26.14
CA LYS A 482 10.90 14.89 -25.96
C LYS A 482 10.50 13.42 -25.96
N ASN A 483 9.40 13.11 -25.30
CA ASN A 483 8.81 11.78 -25.24
C ASN A 483 7.60 11.70 -26.18
N GLU A 484 7.31 10.48 -26.64
CA GLU A 484 6.09 10.20 -27.39
C GLU A 484 4.87 10.31 -26.46
N ILE A 485 3.84 11.03 -26.91
CA ILE A 485 2.57 11.20 -26.17
C ILE A 485 1.65 9.98 -26.34
N ASN A 486 1.68 9.34 -27.51
CA ASN A 486 0.96 8.11 -27.85
C ASN A 486 -0.53 8.09 -27.45
N TYR A 487 -1.29 9.11 -27.87
CA TYR A 487 -2.74 9.21 -27.60
C TYR A 487 -3.61 9.02 -28.86
N ASP A 488 -4.32 7.88 -28.96
CA ASP A 488 -5.12 7.45 -30.13
C ASP A 488 -6.57 8.01 -30.21
N GLY A 489 -6.93 9.00 -29.38
CA GLY A 489 -8.28 9.57 -29.36
C GLY A 489 -8.41 10.91 -30.07
N SER A 490 -9.63 11.45 -30.14
CA SER A 490 -9.84 12.87 -30.47
C SER A 490 -9.25 13.75 -29.37
N PHE A 491 -8.50 14.79 -29.74
CA PHE A 491 -7.81 15.66 -28.79
C PHE A 491 -7.91 17.14 -29.19
N ALA A 492 -7.62 18.01 -28.22
CA ALA A 492 -7.40 19.43 -28.45
C ALA A 492 -6.10 19.88 -27.81
N ILE A 493 -5.32 20.64 -28.58
CA ILE A 493 -4.13 21.35 -28.11
C ILE A 493 -4.58 22.77 -27.80
N ARG A 494 -4.56 23.15 -26.52
CA ARG A 494 -4.96 24.47 -26.05
C ARG A 494 -3.73 25.19 -25.56
N PHE A 495 -3.53 26.42 -26.00
CA PHE A 495 -2.30 27.16 -25.72
C PHE A 495 -2.53 28.65 -25.80
N ARG A 496 -1.69 29.41 -25.09
CA ARG A 496 -1.77 30.87 -25.08
C ARG A 496 -0.48 31.45 -25.65
N MET A 497 -0.59 32.29 -26.67
CA MET A 497 0.57 32.85 -27.38
C MET A 497 0.41 34.31 -27.82
N ALA A 498 1.54 34.99 -27.98
CA ALA A 498 1.65 36.37 -28.44
C ALA A 498 2.82 36.55 -29.42
N PRO A 499 2.70 37.48 -30.38
CA PRO A 499 3.83 37.92 -31.17
C PRO A 499 4.63 38.99 -30.41
N SER A 500 5.95 39.03 -30.65
CA SER A 500 6.79 40.13 -30.18
C SER A 500 6.53 41.47 -30.91
N ASN A 501 5.92 41.44 -32.09
CA ASN A 501 5.67 42.59 -32.96
C ASN A 501 4.35 42.42 -33.72
N ASN A 502 3.59 43.49 -33.96
CA ASN A 502 2.27 43.43 -34.61
C ASN A 502 2.28 43.79 -36.10
N ASN A 503 3.42 44.12 -36.69
CA ASN A 503 3.54 44.59 -38.08
C ASN A 503 4.58 43.79 -38.89
N LYS A 504 5.03 42.66 -38.34
CA LYS A 504 6.00 41.77 -38.96
C LYS A 504 5.41 40.39 -39.08
N ASP A 505 5.94 39.64 -40.03
CA ASP A 505 5.54 38.28 -40.33
C ASP A 505 5.73 37.39 -39.12
N TRP A 506 4.80 36.49 -38.81
CA TRP A 506 4.82 35.73 -37.57
C TRP A 506 4.58 34.24 -37.78
N ASP A 507 3.47 33.86 -38.41
CA ASP A 507 3.09 32.46 -38.67
C ASP A 507 3.46 31.48 -37.53
N SER A 508 3.04 31.83 -36.32
CA SER A 508 3.39 31.05 -35.12
C SER A 508 2.22 30.24 -34.61
N GLY A 509 2.52 29.11 -33.99
CA GLY A 509 1.51 28.28 -33.35
C GLY A 509 2.01 26.90 -32.97
N VAL A 510 1.19 25.87 -33.20
CA VAL A 510 1.49 24.50 -32.75
C VAL A 510 1.32 23.52 -33.88
N GLY A 511 1.95 22.35 -33.77
CA GLY A 511 1.69 21.26 -34.68
C GLY A 511 1.72 19.91 -34.00
N PHE A 512 1.33 18.88 -34.73
CA PHE A 512 1.51 17.50 -34.30
C PHE A 512 1.92 16.64 -35.49
N GLN A 513 2.52 15.49 -35.21
CA GLN A 513 2.94 14.54 -36.24
C GLN A 513 2.15 13.25 -36.20
N ASP A 514 1.71 12.84 -37.39
CA ASP A 514 1.08 11.56 -37.74
C ASP A 514 2.16 10.53 -38.16
N SER A 515 1.95 9.24 -37.86
CA SER A 515 2.58 8.14 -38.60
C SER A 515 1.58 7.05 -39.05
N THR A 516 0.96 7.20 -40.21
CA THR A 516 0.23 6.11 -40.88
C THR A 516 1.07 5.55 -42.02
N SER A 517 1.21 4.22 -42.06
CA SER A 517 1.84 3.49 -43.18
C SER A 517 3.29 3.91 -43.54
N GLY A 518 4.09 4.32 -42.54
CA GLY A 518 5.52 4.61 -42.73
C GLY A 518 5.83 5.96 -43.41
N ARG A 519 4.83 6.81 -43.65
CA ARG A 519 4.99 8.21 -44.06
C ARG A 519 4.59 9.12 -42.91
N LEU A 520 5.43 10.12 -42.64
CA LEU A 520 5.22 11.11 -41.58
C LEU A 520 4.50 12.31 -42.18
N TRP A 521 3.34 12.68 -41.62
CA TRP A 521 2.59 13.87 -42.05
C TRP A 521 2.43 14.81 -40.85
N PRO A 522 3.15 15.94 -40.80
CA PRO A 522 2.89 16.94 -39.80
C PRO A 522 1.64 17.76 -40.15
N MET A 523 0.93 18.21 -39.12
CA MET A 523 -0.11 19.23 -39.24
C MET A 523 0.25 20.42 -38.37
N TYR A 524 0.12 21.63 -38.91
CA TYR A 524 0.44 22.86 -38.20
C TYR A 524 -0.78 23.80 -38.15
N PHE A 525 -0.88 24.53 -37.05
CA PHE A 525 -1.95 25.48 -36.75
C PHE A 525 -1.28 26.79 -36.40
N THR A 526 -1.29 27.75 -37.32
CA THR A 526 -0.58 29.02 -37.16
C THR A 526 -1.51 30.20 -37.27
N ASP A 527 -1.18 31.28 -36.56
CA ASP A 527 -1.83 32.57 -36.68
C ASP A 527 -0.81 33.64 -37.11
N ASP A 528 -1.29 34.67 -37.78
CA ASP A 528 -0.46 35.79 -38.21
C ASP A 528 -1.06 37.16 -37.87
N VAL A 529 -0.18 38.16 -37.82
CA VAL A 529 -0.47 39.56 -37.52
C VAL A 529 -0.28 40.50 -38.71
N LYS A 530 0.49 40.11 -39.73
CA LYS A 530 0.86 40.98 -40.85
C LYS A 530 -0.05 40.80 -42.06
N ASP A 531 -0.25 39.57 -42.52
CA ASP A 531 -0.89 39.26 -43.78
C ASP A 531 -2.39 38.95 -43.63
N ARG A 532 -3.24 39.80 -44.25
CA ARG A 532 -4.71 39.70 -44.13
C ARG A 532 -5.31 38.41 -44.70
N ASN A 533 -4.54 37.68 -45.50
CA ASN A 533 -4.97 36.45 -46.18
C ASN A 533 -4.46 35.18 -45.46
N GLU A 534 -3.68 35.33 -44.38
CA GLU A 534 -3.01 34.25 -43.66
C GLU A 534 -3.23 34.39 -42.15
N GLY A 535 -4.45 34.74 -41.72
CA GLY A 535 -4.83 34.82 -40.30
C GLY A 535 -4.75 33.45 -39.61
N LEU A 536 -5.88 32.79 -39.33
CA LEU A 536 -5.84 31.43 -38.79
C LEU A 536 -5.65 30.42 -39.92
N VAL A 537 -4.54 29.69 -39.91
CA VAL A 537 -4.14 28.75 -40.94
C VAL A 537 -4.02 27.34 -40.38
N ILE A 538 -4.51 26.36 -41.15
CA ILE A 538 -4.27 24.93 -40.92
C ILE A 538 -3.44 24.43 -42.09
N HIS A 539 -2.23 23.94 -41.80
CA HIS A 539 -1.31 23.36 -42.77
C HIS A 539 -1.38 21.83 -42.71
N GLU A 540 -1.62 21.20 -43.85
CA GLU A 540 -1.56 19.75 -44.04
C GLU A 540 -0.23 19.37 -44.73
N GLY A 541 0.65 18.65 -44.04
CA GLY A 541 1.98 18.28 -44.56
C GLY A 541 3.03 19.38 -44.37
N GLU A 542 4.06 19.41 -45.22
CA GLU A 542 5.02 20.53 -45.29
C GLU A 542 4.28 21.79 -45.75
N TRP A 543 4.54 22.95 -45.12
CA TRP A 543 4.01 24.34 -45.22
C TRP A 543 3.20 24.84 -46.46
N TRP A 544 2.60 23.99 -47.29
CA TRP A 544 2.17 24.27 -48.67
C TRP A 544 0.70 23.92 -48.95
N GLN A 545 0.05 23.05 -48.16
CA GLN A 545 -1.40 22.79 -48.27
C GLN A 545 -2.13 23.47 -47.11
N ARG A 546 -2.76 24.61 -47.38
CA ARG A 546 -3.32 25.49 -46.36
C ARG A 546 -4.83 25.68 -46.54
N THR A 547 -5.59 25.57 -45.46
CA THR A 547 -6.88 26.28 -45.36
C THR A 547 -6.68 27.53 -44.53
N THR A 548 -7.37 28.62 -44.87
CA THR A 548 -7.22 29.90 -44.18
C THR A 548 -8.58 30.50 -43.82
N ALA A 549 -8.66 31.10 -42.64
CA ALA A 549 -9.71 32.05 -42.31
C ALA A 549 -9.19 33.49 -42.50
N ASN A 550 -9.82 34.24 -43.42
CA ASN A 550 -9.39 35.58 -43.83
C ASN A 550 -9.74 36.66 -42.80
N SER A 551 -9.17 36.59 -41.60
CA SER A 551 -9.26 37.61 -40.57
C SER A 551 -7.94 37.72 -39.81
N LYS A 552 -7.23 38.83 -40.01
CA LYS A 552 -5.97 39.10 -39.30
C LYS A 552 -6.17 39.30 -37.81
N ARG A 553 -5.19 38.89 -37.02
CA ARG A 553 -5.03 39.33 -35.62
C ARG A 553 -4.62 40.80 -35.60
N THR A 554 -4.84 41.47 -34.47
CA THR A 554 -4.26 42.80 -34.22
C THR A 554 -3.63 42.86 -32.84
N GLY A 555 -2.49 43.54 -32.73
CA GLY A 555 -1.82 43.77 -31.44
C GLY A 555 -0.78 42.71 -31.10
N THR A 556 -0.20 42.86 -29.91
CA THR A 556 0.81 41.96 -29.33
C THR A 556 0.34 41.34 -28.01
N ASP A 557 -0.92 41.56 -27.63
CA ASP A 557 -1.49 41.02 -26.41
C ASP A 557 -1.69 39.52 -26.56
N PHE A 558 -1.45 38.71 -25.53
CA PHE A 558 -1.67 37.25 -25.59
C PHE A 558 -3.10 36.87 -25.95
N HIS A 559 -3.22 35.95 -26.91
CA HIS A 559 -4.47 35.31 -27.30
C HIS A 559 -4.45 33.84 -26.90
N LEU A 560 -5.63 33.31 -26.64
CA LEU A 560 -5.86 31.92 -26.28
C LEU A 560 -6.35 31.16 -27.51
N TYR A 561 -5.68 30.07 -27.83
CA TYR A 561 -5.95 29.27 -29.02
C TYR A 561 -6.31 27.85 -28.66
N GLU A 562 -7.04 27.20 -29.56
CA GLU A 562 -7.30 25.78 -29.49
C GLU A 562 -7.31 25.16 -30.88
N ALA A 563 -6.36 24.25 -31.12
CA ALA A 563 -6.31 23.37 -32.27
C ALA A 563 -7.01 22.05 -31.92
N ARG A 564 -8.05 21.69 -32.67
CA ARG A 564 -8.95 20.57 -32.35
C ARG A 564 -8.88 19.52 -33.45
N LEU A 565 -8.62 18.28 -33.07
CA LEU A 565 -8.68 17.13 -33.97
C LEU A 565 -9.77 16.17 -33.50
N ARG A 566 -10.75 15.92 -34.35
CA ARG A 566 -11.95 15.14 -34.02
C ARG A 566 -12.18 14.01 -35.01
N ASP A 567 -12.45 12.81 -34.50
CA ASP A 567 -12.98 11.68 -35.27
C ASP A 567 -14.39 12.05 -35.74
N SER A 568 -14.60 12.10 -37.06
CA SER A 568 -15.89 12.47 -37.65
C SER A 568 -16.95 11.36 -37.53
N GLY A 569 -16.56 10.16 -37.06
CA GLY A 569 -17.40 8.97 -37.04
C GLY A 569 -17.69 8.38 -38.43
N SER A 570 -17.18 9.00 -39.49
CA SER A 570 -17.31 8.56 -40.87
C SER A 570 -16.09 7.77 -41.30
N TRP A 571 -16.30 6.72 -42.07
CA TRP A 571 -15.24 5.91 -42.64
C TRP A 571 -15.00 6.32 -44.10
N TYR A 572 -13.73 6.37 -44.51
CA TYR A 572 -13.36 6.51 -45.91
C TYR A 572 -13.44 5.18 -46.66
N ASP A 573 -12.94 4.11 -46.03
CA ASP A 573 -13.08 2.72 -46.46
C ASP A 573 -13.23 1.79 -45.23
N GLN A 574 -13.14 0.47 -45.41
CA GLN A 574 -13.34 -0.51 -44.33
C GLN A 574 -12.35 -0.39 -43.16
N ASN A 575 -11.19 0.26 -43.36
CA ASN A 575 -10.11 0.33 -42.37
C ASN A 575 -9.65 1.76 -42.06
N THR A 576 -10.11 2.77 -42.78
CA THR A 576 -9.63 4.15 -42.65
C THR A 576 -10.73 5.10 -42.17
N LYS A 577 -10.56 5.71 -40.99
CA LYS A 577 -11.49 6.71 -40.43
C LYS A 577 -11.25 8.11 -40.99
N ARG A 578 -12.27 8.97 -40.97
CA ARG A 578 -12.16 10.40 -41.33
C ARG A 578 -12.12 11.28 -40.10
N TYR A 579 -11.28 12.31 -40.12
CA TYR A 579 -11.17 13.30 -39.05
C TYR A 579 -11.43 14.72 -39.58
N SER A 580 -11.73 15.63 -38.65
CA SER A 580 -11.89 17.06 -38.91
C SER A 580 -10.95 17.86 -38.02
N ALA A 581 -10.26 18.85 -38.60
CA ALA A 581 -9.40 19.78 -37.89
C ALA A 581 -10.04 21.16 -37.82
N ASN A 582 -9.99 21.78 -36.64
CA ASN A 582 -10.45 23.15 -36.44
C ASN A 582 -9.40 23.95 -35.67
N PHE A 583 -9.18 25.19 -36.06
CA PHE A 583 -8.32 26.12 -35.33
C PHE A 583 -9.11 27.33 -34.87
N VAL A 584 -9.11 27.59 -33.57
CA VAL A 584 -9.92 28.65 -32.98
C VAL A 584 -9.04 29.58 -32.16
N ASP A 585 -9.12 30.87 -32.44
CA ASP A 585 -8.71 31.93 -31.52
C ASP A 585 -9.91 32.25 -30.61
N ILE A 586 -9.80 31.84 -29.36
CA ILE A 586 -10.86 31.97 -28.36
C ILE A 586 -10.96 33.42 -27.86
N THR A 587 -9.87 34.19 -27.93
CA THR A 587 -9.83 35.55 -27.40
C THR A 587 -10.69 36.51 -28.23
N ASP A 588 -10.63 36.40 -29.56
CA ASP A 588 -11.40 37.27 -30.46
C ASP A 588 -12.47 36.55 -31.29
N GLY A 589 -12.57 35.21 -31.16
CA GLY A 589 -13.60 34.39 -31.77
C GLY A 589 -13.33 34.05 -33.25
N ARG A 590 -12.16 34.39 -33.80
CA ARG A 590 -11.77 33.92 -35.13
C ARG A 590 -11.65 32.40 -35.11
N ALA A 591 -12.10 31.76 -36.19
CA ALA A 591 -11.97 30.33 -36.33
C ALA A 591 -11.76 29.96 -37.79
N ASN A 592 -10.84 29.02 -38.02
CA ASN A 592 -10.69 28.31 -39.26
C ASN A 592 -11.23 26.89 -39.06
N TYR A 593 -12.35 26.61 -39.71
CA TYR A 593 -12.90 25.27 -39.79
C TYR A 593 -12.44 24.70 -41.11
N ASP A 594 -11.54 23.70 -41.08
CA ASP A 594 -11.28 22.94 -42.28
C ASP A 594 -12.54 22.14 -42.63
N SER A 595 -13.39 22.79 -43.42
CA SER A 595 -14.65 22.28 -43.95
C SER A 595 -14.64 22.28 -45.48
N SER A 596 -13.49 22.55 -46.11
CA SER A 596 -13.48 22.93 -47.52
C SER A 596 -13.23 21.76 -48.47
N TYR A 597 -14.28 21.48 -49.25
CA TYR A 597 -14.31 20.80 -50.55
C TYR A 597 -13.81 19.34 -50.61
N ASN A 598 -14.78 18.41 -50.51
CA ASN A 598 -14.73 16.97 -50.83
C ASN A 598 -14.51 15.95 -49.71
N ASN A 599 -14.54 16.29 -48.41
CA ASN A 599 -14.80 15.27 -47.38
C ASN A 599 -13.75 14.12 -47.35
N GLN A 600 -12.50 14.36 -47.79
CA GLN A 600 -11.60 13.31 -48.32
C GLN A 600 -10.15 13.27 -47.79
N ARG A 601 -9.69 14.15 -46.87
CA ARG A 601 -8.24 14.35 -46.69
C ARG A 601 -7.62 13.83 -45.39
N LEU A 602 -8.21 14.08 -44.22
CA LEU A 602 -7.68 13.56 -42.95
C LEU A 602 -8.15 12.12 -42.72
N LEU A 603 -7.36 11.18 -43.21
CA LEU A 603 -7.64 9.75 -43.24
C LEU A 603 -6.74 9.02 -42.24
N ASP A 604 -7.38 8.37 -41.26
CA ASP A 604 -6.74 7.54 -40.25
C ASP A 604 -5.57 8.21 -39.47
N PRO A 605 -5.67 9.48 -39.02
CA PRO A 605 -4.64 10.06 -38.16
C PRO A 605 -4.46 9.16 -36.92
N PRO A 606 -3.27 8.59 -36.73
CA PRO A 606 -2.92 7.73 -35.61
C PRO A 606 -2.70 8.60 -34.36
N ALA A 607 -2.35 7.93 -33.25
CA ALA A 607 -1.94 8.55 -32.01
C ALA A 607 -1.24 9.90 -32.17
N LEU A 608 -1.68 10.90 -31.40
CA LEU A 608 -0.85 12.07 -31.11
C LEU A 608 0.49 11.58 -30.59
N LYS A 609 1.50 11.59 -31.45
CA LYS A 609 2.81 11.00 -31.17
C LYS A 609 3.78 12.05 -30.64
N TYR A 610 3.90 13.16 -31.36
CA TYR A 610 4.71 14.30 -30.94
C TYR A 610 3.92 15.60 -31.11
N LEU A 611 4.11 16.50 -30.16
CA LEU A 611 3.62 17.88 -30.18
C LEU A 611 4.77 18.81 -30.61
N TYR A 612 4.48 19.81 -31.43
CA TYR A 612 5.44 20.76 -31.98
C TYR A 612 5.05 22.20 -31.65
N ILE A 613 6.06 23.05 -31.52
CA ILE A 613 5.93 24.51 -31.46
C ILE A 613 6.62 25.09 -32.71
N VAL A 614 5.95 26.01 -33.41
CA VAL A 614 6.39 26.53 -34.72
C VAL A 614 6.34 28.05 -34.78
N ASN A 615 7.21 28.65 -35.59
CA ASN A 615 7.25 30.10 -35.84
C ASN A 615 7.93 30.39 -37.18
N ASP A 616 7.16 30.47 -38.26
CA ASP A 616 7.65 30.75 -39.60
C ASP A 616 7.61 32.24 -39.92
N ASN A 617 8.41 33.02 -39.19
CA ASN A 617 8.39 34.47 -39.34
C ASN A 617 9.14 34.99 -40.58
N ASP A 618 9.50 34.13 -41.53
CA ASP A 618 10.24 34.46 -42.76
C ASP A 618 11.55 35.27 -42.51
N GLY A 619 12.13 35.12 -41.31
CA GLY A 619 13.31 35.88 -40.86
C GLY A 619 13.03 37.33 -40.46
N SER A 620 11.76 37.70 -40.27
CA SER A 620 11.34 39.05 -39.85
C SER A 620 11.82 39.41 -38.43
N GLY A 621 12.14 38.39 -37.63
CA GLY A 621 12.50 38.50 -36.21
C GLY A 621 11.29 38.70 -35.30
N ASN A 622 10.08 38.39 -35.75
CA ASN A 622 8.90 38.35 -34.88
C ASN A 622 8.87 37.04 -34.10
N GLN A 623 9.12 37.10 -32.80
CA GLN A 623 9.17 35.92 -31.96
C GLN A 623 7.76 35.43 -31.59
N GLY A 624 7.56 34.12 -31.54
CA GLY A 624 6.43 33.47 -30.87
C GLY A 624 6.69 33.37 -29.38
N ILE A 625 5.81 33.93 -28.56
CA ILE A 625 5.90 33.92 -27.10
C ILE A 625 4.76 33.07 -26.56
N TYR A 626 5.05 32.00 -25.83
CA TYR A 626 4.07 31.05 -25.30
C TYR A 626 4.01 31.13 -23.77
N ASP A 627 2.80 31.15 -23.23
CA ASP A 627 2.52 31.20 -21.78
C ASP A 627 2.27 29.79 -21.23
N TYR A 628 1.43 29.01 -21.89
CA TYR A 628 1.28 27.58 -21.58
C TYR A 628 0.76 26.83 -22.80
N ILE A 629 0.92 25.51 -22.76
CA ILE A 629 0.39 24.56 -23.73
C ILE A 629 -0.09 23.30 -23.02
N LEU A 630 -1.26 22.81 -23.42
CA LEU A 630 -1.85 21.61 -22.85
C LEU A 630 -2.56 20.77 -23.91
N VAL A 631 -2.61 19.46 -23.67
CA VAL A 631 -3.36 18.51 -24.48
C VAL A 631 -4.46 17.88 -23.64
N ARG A 632 -5.71 18.01 -24.11
CA ARG A 632 -6.89 17.42 -23.47
C ARG A 632 -7.62 16.51 -24.44
N LYS A 633 -8.36 15.54 -23.87
CA LYS A 633 -9.33 14.75 -24.64
C LYS A 633 -10.38 15.68 -25.29
N TYR A 634 -10.82 15.32 -26.48
CA TYR A 634 -11.88 16.01 -27.21
C TYR A 634 -13.02 15.02 -27.51
N PRO A 635 -14.29 15.41 -27.35
CA PRO A 635 -15.42 14.50 -27.61
C PRO A 635 -15.51 14.16 -29.10
N SER A 636 -15.70 12.87 -29.41
CA SER A 636 -15.95 12.40 -30.79
C SER A 636 -17.34 12.78 -31.30
N SER A 637 -18.30 12.99 -30.39
CA SER A 637 -19.65 13.45 -30.69
C SER A 637 -20.10 14.60 -29.79
N GLY A 638 -20.60 15.68 -30.39
CA GLY A 638 -21.14 16.85 -29.68
C GLY A 638 -20.07 17.89 -29.32
N ASP A 639 -20.44 19.18 -29.39
CA ASP A 639 -19.54 20.30 -29.09
C ASP A 639 -19.82 20.94 -27.72
N ALA A 640 -20.68 20.32 -26.90
CA ALA A 640 -21.10 20.87 -25.62
C ALA A 640 -19.95 20.98 -24.58
N LEU A 641 -18.86 20.22 -24.73
CA LEU A 641 -17.65 20.41 -23.92
C LEU A 641 -16.66 21.43 -24.50
N ASN A 642 -17.01 22.09 -25.61
CA ASN A 642 -16.09 22.95 -26.37
C ASN A 642 -16.73 24.27 -26.82
N ASP A 643 -18.00 24.49 -26.51
CA ASP A 643 -18.62 25.80 -26.61
C ASP A 643 -18.07 26.76 -25.54
N PRO A 644 -18.20 28.09 -25.71
CA PRO A 644 -17.59 29.07 -24.81
C PRO A 644 -17.99 28.94 -23.34
N ASN A 645 -19.13 28.30 -23.07
CA ASN A 645 -19.67 28.10 -21.73
C ASN A 645 -19.61 26.65 -21.28
N PHE A 646 -19.06 25.70 -22.05
CA PHE A 646 -18.96 24.28 -21.70
C PHE A 646 -20.30 23.64 -21.29
N ASN A 647 -21.38 23.86 -22.06
CA ASN A 647 -22.76 23.46 -21.71
C ASN A 647 -22.97 21.95 -21.49
N GLY A 648 -22.02 21.11 -21.89
CA GLY A 648 -22.01 19.67 -21.60
C GLY A 648 -21.75 19.35 -20.14
N ILE A 649 -21.32 20.34 -19.34
CA ILE A 649 -21.18 20.27 -17.90
C ILE A 649 -22.19 21.22 -17.26
N THR A 650 -23.16 20.66 -16.53
CA THR A 650 -24.08 21.46 -15.71
C THR A 650 -23.64 21.43 -14.27
N LEU A 651 -23.66 22.60 -13.63
CA LEU A 651 -23.31 22.80 -12.23
C LEU A 651 -24.57 23.09 -11.42
N TYR A 652 -24.72 22.42 -10.29
CA TYR A 652 -25.81 22.66 -9.35
C TYR A 652 -25.36 22.39 -7.92
N TRP A 653 -26.11 22.99 -7.01
CA TRP A 653 -25.91 22.89 -5.58
C TRP A 653 -27.25 22.54 -4.91
N ARG A 654 -27.18 21.98 -3.71
CA ARG A 654 -28.35 21.31 -3.07
C ARG A 654 -29.47 22.26 -2.63
N THR A 655 -29.25 23.58 -2.62
CA THR A 655 -30.16 24.56 -2.00
C THR A 655 -29.96 25.96 -2.56
N THR A 656 -31.00 26.76 -2.74
CA THR A 656 -30.86 28.17 -3.17
C THR A 656 -30.59 29.14 -2.03
N ASP A 657 -30.55 28.66 -0.78
CA ASP A 657 -30.22 29.47 0.39
C ASP A 657 -28.72 29.78 0.40
N LEU A 658 -28.36 31.05 0.21
CA LEU A 658 -26.97 31.52 0.11
C LEU A 658 -26.09 31.03 1.28
N SER A 659 -26.66 31.00 2.49
CA SER A 659 -25.95 30.58 3.72
C SER A 659 -25.64 29.08 3.77
N ARG A 660 -26.30 28.30 2.91
CA ARG A 660 -26.12 26.85 2.76
C ARG A 660 -25.45 26.47 1.43
N VAL A 661 -25.40 27.38 0.45
CA VAL A 661 -24.63 27.22 -0.80
C VAL A 661 -23.15 27.44 -0.53
N ILE A 662 -22.82 28.59 0.07
CA ILE A 662 -21.49 28.86 0.55
C ILE A 662 -21.51 28.54 2.02
N GLU A 663 -20.97 27.37 2.32
CA GLU A 663 -20.71 27.04 3.70
C GLU A 663 -19.45 27.79 4.09
N ARG A 664 -19.50 28.47 5.24
CA ARG A 664 -18.29 28.88 5.91
C ARG A 664 -17.80 27.69 6.71
N ARG A 665 -16.49 27.48 6.71
CA ARG A 665 -15.84 26.58 7.65
C ARG A 665 -16.41 26.91 9.01
N PRO A 666 -17.02 25.94 9.73
CA PRO A 666 -17.60 26.22 11.02
C PRO A 666 -16.55 26.93 11.84
N SER A 667 -16.86 28.16 12.26
CA SER A 667 -15.97 28.89 13.14
C SER A 667 -15.75 28.00 14.35
N SER A 668 -14.50 27.62 14.61
CA SER A 668 -14.10 27.45 15.99
C SER A 668 -14.57 28.72 16.68
N SER A 669 -15.50 28.60 17.62
CA SER A 669 -16.02 29.72 18.38
C SER A 669 -14.87 30.64 18.80
N PRO A 670 -15.08 31.97 18.90
CA PRO A 670 -14.07 32.88 19.45
C PRO A 670 -13.54 32.32 20.78
N PRO A 671 -12.30 32.64 21.20
CA PRO A 671 -11.75 32.16 22.47
C PRO A 671 -12.69 32.60 23.59
N GLY A 672 -13.51 31.66 24.05
CA GLY A 672 -14.74 31.92 24.76
C GLY A 672 -15.30 30.60 25.25
N GLN A 673 -14.64 30.10 26.28
CA GLN A 673 -14.90 28.85 27.01
C GLN A 673 -14.52 27.57 26.26
N ALA A 674 -13.30 27.11 26.54
CA ALA A 674 -12.96 25.72 26.82
C ALA A 674 -14.21 24.82 26.93
N GLN A 675 -14.55 24.14 25.84
CA GLN A 675 -15.44 22.98 25.94
C GLN A 675 -14.60 21.89 26.59
N ASN A 676 -15.03 21.38 27.74
CA ASN A 676 -14.51 20.12 28.28
C ASN A 676 -14.84 19.02 27.27
N SER A 677 -13.93 18.78 26.34
CA SER A 677 -14.03 17.69 25.38
C SER A 677 -13.48 16.42 26.01
N LEU A 678 -14.20 15.32 25.85
CA LEU A 678 -13.60 14.01 26.03
C LEU A 678 -12.54 13.86 24.95
N GLY A 679 -11.33 13.44 25.33
CA GLY A 679 -10.24 13.19 24.39
C GLY A 679 -9.46 11.96 24.79
N LYS A 680 -8.47 11.60 23.98
CA LYS A 680 -7.60 10.44 24.22
C LYS A 680 -6.16 10.83 23.93
N ALA A 681 -5.26 10.39 24.78
CA ALA A 681 -3.83 10.49 24.53
C ALA A 681 -3.32 9.10 24.17
N TYR A 682 -2.67 8.98 23.02
CA TYR A 682 -2.04 7.77 22.53
C TYR A 682 -0.53 7.89 22.62
N ASP A 683 0.11 6.81 23.04
CA ASP A 683 1.52 6.55 22.82
C ASP A 683 1.62 5.45 21.76
N ILE A 684 2.27 5.79 20.64
CA ILE A 684 2.39 4.91 19.47
C ILE A 684 3.84 4.49 19.21
N GLN A 685 4.79 4.84 20.09
CA GLN A 685 6.22 4.65 19.83
C GLN A 685 6.56 3.17 19.64
N THR A 686 5.97 2.28 20.44
CA THR A 686 6.19 0.83 20.31
C THR A 686 5.81 0.31 18.93
N PHE A 687 4.72 0.81 18.34
CA PHE A 687 4.33 0.44 16.98
C PHE A 687 5.30 1.01 15.95
N VAL A 688 5.68 2.29 16.08
CA VAL A 688 6.66 2.95 15.21
C VAL A 688 8.00 2.20 15.20
N ASP A 689 8.49 1.79 16.37
CA ASP A 689 9.73 1.00 16.51
C ASP A 689 9.60 -0.35 15.78
N CYS A 690 8.44 -1.01 15.89
CA CYS A 690 8.17 -2.23 15.13
C CYS A 690 8.13 -2.00 13.62
N LEU A 691 7.66 -0.84 13.14
CA LEU A 691 7.71 -0.49 11.72
C LEU A 691 9.14 -0.24 11.23
N ILE A 692 9.94 0.52 11.99
CA ILE A 692 11.34 0.84 11.65
C ILE A 692 12.20 -0.43 11.65
N ASP A 693 12.03 -1.30 12.65
CA ASP A 693 12.75 -2.56 12.76
C ASP A 693 12.19 -3.67 11.85
N GLN A 694 11.12 -3.39 11.10
CA GLN A 694 10.47 -4.32 10.17
C GLN A 694 10.00 -5.61 10.86
N ARG A 695 9.42 -5.46 12.06
CA ARG A 695 8.96 -6.55 12.91
C ARG A 695 7.56 -7.02 12.50
N TYR A 696 7.24 -8.23 12.95
CA TYR A 696 6.00 -8.94 12.68
C TYR A 696 5.08 -8.89 13.88
N ILE A 697 3.80 -8.81 13.58
CA ILE A 697 2.69 -8.81 14.53
C ILE A 697 1.77 -9.98 14.16
N ALA A 698 1.33 -10.73 15.15
CA ALA A 698 0.39 -11.81 14.97
C ALA A 698 -1.03 -11.27 14.73
N THR A 699 -1.72 -11.81 13.74
CA THR A 699 -3.12 -11.46 13.43
C THR A 699 -3.92 -12.70 13.08
N GLU A 700 -5.23 -12.60 13.21
CA GLU A 700 -6.19 -13.64 12.82
C GLU A 700 -6.28 -13.72 11.29
N SER A 701 -6.44 -12.58 10.60
CA SER A 701 -6.64 -12.56 9.14
C SER A 701 -5.37 -12.56 8.29
N GLY A 702 -4.20 -12.36 8.89
CA GLY A 702 -2.91 -12.33 8.19
C GLY A 702 -2.48 -13.71 7.67
N TRP A 703 -1.60 -13.72 6.66
CA TRP A 703 -1.06 -14.97 6.12
C TRP A 703 -0.14 -15.63 7.14
N SER A 704 -0.46 -16.87 7.52
CA SER A 704 0.40 -17.72 8.34
C SER A 704 1.68 -18.11 7.61
N PHE A 705 2.65 -18.64 8.35
CA PHE A 705 3.90 -19.14 7.77
C PHE A 705 3.68 -20.17 6.65
N PHE A 706 2.67 -21.03 6.77
CA PHE A 706 2.32 -22.01 5.73
C PHE A 706 1.78 -21.35 4.46
N GLU A 707 0.95 -20.33 4.61
CA GLU A 707 0.39 -19.58 3.48
C GLU A 707 1.48 -18.76 2.76
N ARG A 708 2.50 -18.30 3.51
CA ARG A 708 3.70 -17.66 2.95
C ARG A 708 4.56 -18.62 2.14
N LEU A 709 4.64 -19.90 2.52
CA LEU A 709 5.28 -20.96 1.71
C LEU A 709 4.44 -21.36 0.47
N GLU A 710 3.13 -21.14 0.52
CA GLU A 710 2.18 -21.45 -0.57
C GLU A 710 1.91 -20.27 -1.51
N GLY A 711 2.28 -19.05 -1.11
CA GLY A 711 1.98 -17.83 -1.86
C GLY A 711 0.48 -17.56 -1.99
N SER A 712 -0.33 -18.10 -1.07
CA SER A 712 -1.79 -18.07 -1.13
C SER A 712 -2.40 -18.27 0.26
N ASN A 713 -3.53 -17.60 0.53
CA ASN A 713 -4.35 -17.81 1.72
C ASN A 713 -5.54 -18.77 1.50
N GLY A 714 -5.54 -19.56 0.43
CA GLY A 714 -6.64 -20.48 0.12
C GLY A 714 -6.90 -21.54 1.22
N ASN A 715 -5.88 -21.84 2.03
CA ASN A 715 -5.96 -22.81 3.12
C ASN A 715 -6.13 -22.19 4.52
N HIS A 716 -6.31 -20.87 4.63
CA HIS A 716 -6.31 -20.14 5.89
C HIS A 716 -7.17 -20.79 6.99
N ASN A 717 -8.47 -20.94 6.71
CA ASN A 717 -9.42 -21.52 7.65
C ASN A 717 -9.06 -22.96 8.04
N SER A 718 -8.46 -23.73 7.12
CA SER A 718 -8.01 -25.09 7.41
C SER A 718 -6.85 -25.09 8.40
N TYR A 719 -5.95 -24.11 8.32
CA TYR A 719 -4.81 -23.99 9.24
C TYR A 719 -5.21 -23.41 10.59
N VAL A 720 -6.11 -22.43 10.62
CA VAL A 720 -6.69 -21.91 11.87
C VAL A 720 -7.39 -23.03 12.65
N ASN A 721 -8.26 -23.80 12.00
CA ASN A 721 -8.96 -24.92 12.65
C ASN A 721 -8.00 -26.00 13.17
N LEU A 722 -6.94 -26.30 12.41
CA LEU A 722 -5.91 -27.24 12.83
C LEU A 722 -5.14 -26.71 14.04
N ALA A 723 -4.75 -25.43 14.03
CA ALA A 723 -4.05 -24.78 15.13
C ALA A 723 -4.91 -24.79 16.40
N HIS A 724 -6.19 -24.40 16.33
CA HIS A 724 -7.11 -24.43 17.46
C HIS A 724 -7.23 -25.84 18.08
N SER A 725 -7.38 -26.87 17.24
CA SER A 725 -7.45 -28.26 17.71
C SER A 725 -6.18 -28.67 18.46
N ILE A 726 -5.00 -28.25 18.00
CA ILE A 726 -3.74 -28.58 18.65
C ILE A 726 -3.53 -27.76 19.93
N GLN A 727 -3.88 -26.47 19.91
CA GLN A 727 -3.85 -25.61 21.08
C GLN A 727 -4.75 -26.15 22.20
N ASP A 728 -5.94 -26.65 21.88
CA ASP A 728 -6.82 -27.31 22.84
C ASP A 728 -6.20 -28.59 23.41
N GLU A 729 -5.68 -29.47 22.54
CA GLU A 729 -5.05 -30.73 22.95
C GLU A 729 -3.85 -30.52 23.87
N MET A 730 -3.04 -29.49 23.59
CA MET A 730 -1.86 -29.14 24.37
C MET A 730 -2.16 -28.23 25.57
N LYS A 731 -3.41 -27.77 25.74
CA LYS A 731 -3.81 -26.74 26.72
C LYS A 731 -2.98 -25.46 26.59
N TYR A 732 -2.66 -25.08 25.36
CA TYR A 732 -1.88 -23.89 25.00
C TYR A 732 -2.82 -22.77 24.56
N LYS A 733 -3.41 -22.05 25.52
CA LYS A 733 -4.33 -20.94 25.29
C LYS A 733 -4.10 -19.80 26.27
N TYR A 734 -4.45 -18.58 25.87
CA TYR A 734 -4.42 -17.41 26.75
C TYR A 734 -5.81 -17.17 27.33
N GLY A 735 -6.07 -17.74 28.51
CA GLY A 735 -7.42 -17.85 29.05
C GLY A 735 -8.30 -18.67 28.11
N ASP A 736 -9.37 -18.06 27.61
CA ASP A 736 -10.30 -18.69 26.66
C ASP A 736 -10.01 -18.33 25.18
N LYS A 737 -8.92 -17.60 24.91
CA LYS A 737 -8.54 -17.17 23.55
C LYS A 737 -7.42 -18.04 22.97
N TYR A 738 -7.50 -18.29 21.67
CA TYR A 738 -6.46 -18.94 20.89
C TYR A 738 -5.37 -17.94 20.50
N TYR A 739 -4.16 -18.46 20.28
CA TYR A 739 -3.07 -17.70 19.69
C TYR A 739 -3.29 -17.59 18.17
N PRO A 740 -3.28 -16.39 17.59
CA PRO A 740 -3.37 -16.20 16.14
C PRO A 740 -2.17 -16.82 15.43
N ILE A 741 -2.39 -17.27 14.18
CA ILE A 741 -1.35 -17.91 13.36
C ILE A 741 -0.86 -17.03 12.21
N GLY A 742 -1.56 -15.94 11.90
CA GLY A 742 -1.22 -15.03 10.83
C GLY A 742 -0.02 -14.17 11.20
N LEU A 743 0.91 -14.01 10.27
CA LEU A 743 2.04 -13.09 10.39
C LEU A 743 1.72 -11.84 9.57
N VAL A 744 2.01 -10.65 10.11
CA VAL A 744 1.93 -9.39 9.36
C VAL A 744 3.15 -8.54 9.67
N SER A 745 3.87 -8.11 8.63
CA SER A 745 4.81 -7.01 8.71
C SER A 745 4.39 -5.90 7.74
N PHE A 746 5.05 -4.74 7.81
CA PHE A 746 4.69 -3.59 6.99
C PHE A 746 5.83 -3.20 6.02
N MET A 747 5.43 -2.79 4.82
CA MET A 747 6.30 -2.33 3.75
C MET A 747 6.12 -0.83 3.53
N ILE A 748 7.17 -0.06 3.81
CA ILE A 748 7.15 1.40 3.80
C ILE A 748 8.35 1.89 2.98
N PRO A 749 8.18 2.20 1.67
CA PRO A 749 9.26 2.69 0.82
C PRO A 749 9.63 4.14 1.19
N HIS A 750 10.38 4.29 2.28
CA HIS A 750 10.79 5.58 2.83
C HIS A 750 12.21 5.46 3.40
N ALA A 751 13.03 6.50 3.28
CA ALA A 751 14.44 6.44 3.65
C ALA A 751 14.68 6.04 5.11
N LEU A 752 13.81 6.48 6.03
CA LEU A 752 13.90 6.17 7.47
C LEU A 752 13.39 4.77 7.84
N TYR A 753 12.40 4.24 7.12
CA TYR A 753 11.77 2.95 7.46
C TYR A 753 12.38 1.79 6.65
N ASP A 754 12.63 2.01 5.37
CA ASP A 754 13.17 0.99 4.46
C ASP A 754 13.82 1.60 3.20
N GLY A 755 15.07 2.05 3.35
CA GLY A 755 15.85 2.57 2.22
C GLY A 755 16.09 1.55 1.10
N LYS A 756 16.14 0.24 1.42
CA LYS A 756 16.32 -0.82 0.42
C LYS A 756 15.09 -0.97 -0.46
N LEU A 757 13.91 -1.00 0.15
CA LEU A 757 12.64 -1.06 -0.58
C LEU A 757 12.41 0.20 -1.41
N LEU A 758 12.70 1.39 -0.86
CA LEU A 758 12.61 2.65 -1.59
C LEU A 758 13.45 2.62 -2.89
N ASN A 759 14.69 2.16 -2.81
CA ASN A 759 15.57 2.06 -3.97
C ASN A 759 15.08 1.01 -4.98
N LEU A 760 14.56 -0.14 -4.50
CA LEU A 760 13.99 -1.16 -5.35
C LEU A 760 12.79 -0.63 -6.14
N MET A 761 11.86 0.07 -5.49
CA MET A 761 10.69 0.65 -6.16
C MET A 761 11.08 1.69 -7.20
N LYS A 762 12.00 2.60 -6.86
CA LYS A 762 12.54 3.61 -7.81
C LYS A 762 13.17 2.96 -9.03
N THR A 763 13.98 1.91 -8.82
CA THR A 763 14.65 1.18 -9.91
C THR A 763 13.65 0.51 -10.86
N LEU A 764 12.49 0.09 -10.34
CA LEU A 764 11.42 -0.54 -11.10
C LEU A 764 10.40 0.45 -11.66
N GLY A 765 10.56 1.77 -11.43
CA GLY A 765 9.58 2.78 -11.84
C GLY A 765 8.24 2.67 -11.14
N LEU A 766 8.20 2.08 -9.94
CA LEU A 766 6.98 1.91 -9.15
C LEU A 766 6.76 3.12 -8.24
N ALA A 767 5.57 3.72 -8.30
CA ALA A 767 5.15 4.82 -7.44
C ALA A 767 4.27 4.31 -6.30
N SER A 768 4.48 4.84 -5.10
CA SER A 768 3.66 4.54 -3.93
C SER A 768 2.26 5.15 -4.08
N THR A 769 1.23 4.33 -3.91
CA THR A 769 -0.19 4.74 -3.87
C THR A 769 -0.79 4.35 -2.51
N ASN A 770 -2.09 4.60 -2.29
CA ASN A 770 -2.82 4.22 -1.07
C ASN A 770 -3.11 2.70 -0.94
N VAL A 771 -2.19 1.85 -1.37
CA VAL A 771 -2.24 0.40 -1.15
C VAL A 771 -1.84 0.10 0.29
N SER A 772 -2.54 -0.82 0.96
CA SER A 772 -2.18 -1.29 2.31
C SER A 772 -0.72 -1.75 2.36
N SER A 773 0.04 -1.20 3.31
CA SER A 773 1.43 -1.52 3.61
C SER A 773 1.58 -2.90 4.24
N ALA A 774 0.51 -3.61 4.60
CA ALA A 774 0.62 -4.99 5.05
C ALA A 774 1.33 -5.83 3.96
N ASP A 775 2.38 -6.55 4.34
CA ASP A 775 3.36 -7.14 3.43
C ASP A 775 2.76 -7.99 2.30
N TYR A 776 1.83 -8.89 2.60
CA TYR A 776 1.18 -9.74 1.59
C TYR A 776 0.32 -8.93 0.62
N TYR A 777 -0.37 -7.87 1.05
CA TYR A 777 -1.11 -6.99 0.14
C TYR A 777 -0.17 -6.15 -0.72
N PHE A 778 0.85 -5.56 -0.10
CA PHE A 778 1.83 -4.73 -0.77
C PHE A 778 2.57 -5.52 -1.85
N LEU A 779 3.13 -6.69 -1.50
CA LEU A 779 3.90 -7.49 -2.44
C LEU A 779 3.04 -8.03 -3.58
N THR A 780 1.81 -8.47 -3.26
CA THR A 780 0.87 -8.99 -4.26
C THR A 780 0.54 -7.92 -5.30
N TYR A 781 0.26 -6.69 -4.87
CA TYR A 781 -0.06 -5.58 -5.78
C TYR A 781 1.16 -5.20 -6.64
N TYR A 782 2.29 -4.84 -6.02
CA TYR A 782 3.44 -4.27 -6.74
C TYR A 782 4.26 -5.29 -7.53
N PHE A 783 4.37 -6.54 -7.06
CA PHE A 783 5.27 -7.54 -7.64
C PHE A 783 4.55 -8.72 -8.31
N LYS A 784 3.27 -8.94 -8.02
CA LYS A 784 2.46 -10.00 -8.66
C LYS A 784 1.25 -9.50 -9.44
N ARG A 785 1.04 -8.17 -9.54
CA ARG A 785 -0.09 -7.54 -10.25
C ARG A 785 -1.45 -8.02 -9.73
N GLY A 786 -1.54 -8.32 -8.44
CA GLY A 786 -2.80 -8.67 -7.79
C GLY A 786 -3.70 -7.47 -7.50
N PRO A 787 -4.90 -7.70 -6.93
CA PRO A 787 -5.85 -6.64 -6.65
C PRO A 787 -5.32 -5.63 -5.63
N LYS A 788 -5.70 -4.37 -5.80
CA LYS A 788 -5.39 -3.29 -4.86
C LYS A 788 -6.28 -3.42 -3.62
N VAL A 789 -5.67 -3.50 -2.44
CA VAL A 789 -6.36 -3.34 -1.16
C VAL A 789 -6.06 -1.93 -0.65
N GLU A 790 -7.10 -1.09 -0.56
CA GLU A 790 -6.93 0.31 -0.17
C GLU A 790 -6.68 0.43 1.34
N GLY A 791 -5.70 1.26 1.69
CA GLY A 791 -5.36 1.60 3.06
C GLY A 791 -5.53 3.08 3.34
N TYR A 792 -5.62 3.41 4.63
CA TYR A 792 -5.72 4.77 5.15
C TYR A 792 -4.39 5.20 5.78
N ARG A 793 -4.10 6.50 5.74
CA ARG A 793 -2.95 7.06 6.46
C ARG A 793 -3.20 7.00 7.96
N VAL A 794 -2.14 7.02 8.76
CA VAL A 794 -2.21 6.90 10.22
C VAL A 794 -1.61 8.13 10.86
N TRP A 795 -2.37 8.78 11.75
CA TRP A 795 -1.89 9.90 12.54
C TRP A 795 -0.66 9.51 13.35
N GLY A 796 0.38 10.34 13.28
CA GLY A 796 1.66 10.09 13.92
C GLY A 796 2.60 9.15 13.15
N ILE A 797 2.21 8.60 11.99
CA ILE A 797 3.08 7.74 11.18
C ILE A 797 3.16 8.21 9.73
N SER A 798 2.01 8.38 9.09
CA SER A 798 1.88 8.83 7.70
C SER A 798 0.92 9.99 7.52
N GLN A 799 0.54 10.62 8.61
CA GLN A 799 -0.28 11.83 8.64
C GLN A 799 0.08 12.65 9.89
N GLY A 800 0.14 13.97 9.71
CA GLY A 800 0.53 14.91 10.75
C GLY A 800 1.93 15.46 10.53
N VAL A 801 2.33 16.43 11.35
CA VAL A 801 3.61 17.12 11.21
C VAL A 801 4.38 16.99 12.52
N LEU A 802 5.66 16.67 12.41
CA LEU A 802 6.64 16.71 13.50
C LEU A 802 7.76 17.70 13.16
N SER A 803 8.60 18.02 14.14
CA SER A 803 9.79 18.86 13.96
C SER A 803 10.76 18.35 12.88
N THR A 804 10.78 17.03 12.67
CA THR A 804 11.64 16.36 11.69
C THR A 804 11.06 16.35 10.27
N GLY A 805 9.81 16.76 10.08
CA GLY A 805 9.17 16.90 8.77
C GLY A 805 7.67 16.59 8.75
N ASP A 806 7.08 16.80 7.57
CA ASP A 806 5.70 16.41 7.29
C ASP A 806 5.60 14.89 7.06
N LEU A 807 4.85 14.22 7.95
CA LEU A 807 4.62 12.78 7.90
C LEU A 807 3.70 12.38 6.74
N SER A 808 2.95 13.31 6.14
CA SER A 808 2.12 13.01 4.96
C SER A 808 2.94 12.57 3.75
N ASN A 809 4.26 12.77 3.75
CA ASN A 809 5.17 12.22 2.74
C ASN A 809 5.56 10.76 3.00
N VAL A 810 5.31 10.21 4.19
CA VAL A 810 5.56 8.80 4.51
C VAL A 810 4.47 7.95 3.85
N PRO A 811 4.81 7.06 2.91
CA PRO A 811 3.85 6.23 2.19
C PRO A 811 3.47 4.98 3.01
N PHE A 812 2.97 5.18 4.22
CA PHE A 812 2.42 4.11 5.05
C PHE A 812 0.90 4.19 5.04
N PHE A 813 0.25 3.10 4.62
CA PHE A 813 -1.20 2.99 4.60
C PHE A 813 -1.58 1.66 5.24
N ILE A 814 -2.69 1.61 5.96
CA ILE A 814 -3.16 0.35 6.55
C ILE A 814 -4.64 0.19 6.29
N ASP A 815 -5.06 -0.99 5.85
CA ASP A 815 -6.47 -1.28 5.64
C ASP A 815 -7.21 -1.40 6.98
N PRO A 816 -8.51 -1.10 7.04
CA PRO A 816 -9.27 -1.12 8.29
C PRO A 816 -9.31 -2.48 8.99
N GLY A 817 -9.21 -3.58 8.26
CA GLY A 817 -9.20 -4.93 8.84
C GLY A 817 -7.94 -5.15 9.66
N THR A 818 -6.78 -5.02 8.99
CA THR A 818 -5.46 -5.10 9.64
C THR A 818 -5.32 -4.07 10.76
N ALA A 819 -5.80 -2.84 10.57
CA ALA A 819 -5.72 -1.80 11.60
C ALA A 819 -6.50 -2.16 12.88
N LYS A 820 -7.70 -2.73 12.77
CA LYS A 820 -8.49 -3.15 13.93
C LYS A 820 -7.82 -4.26 14.71
N GLU A 821 -7.15 -5.15 14.01
CA GLU A 821 -6.40 -6.24 14.62
C GLU A 821 -5.12 -5.75 15.31
N VAL A 822 -4.38 -4.83 14.68
CA VAL A 822 -3.08 -4.35 15.19
C VAL A 822 -3.24 -3.24 16.23
N LEU A 823 -4.07 -2.23 15.96
CA LEU A 823 -4.27 -1.04 16.81
C LEU A 823 -5.45 -1.19 17.77
N GLY A 824 -6.22 -2.28 17.66
CA GLY A 824 -7.52 -2.41 18.30
C GLY A 824 -8.59 -1.56 17.62
N THR A 825 -9.86 -1.86 17.88
CA THR A 825 -10.98 -1.13 17.26
C THR A 825 -10.92 0.36 17.53
N ILE A 826 -10.64 0.76 18.78
CA ILE A 826 -10.61 2.17 19.17
C ILE A 826 -9.44 2.90 18.50
N GLY A 827 -8.24 2.30 18.53
CA GLY A 827 -7.07 2.87 17.84
C GLY A 827 -7.28 2.98 16.34
N ALA A 828 -7.89 1.98 15.70
CA ALA A 828 -8.24 2.06 14.27
C ALA A 828 -9.28 3.15 13.96
N CYS A 829 -10.25 3.39 14.84
CA CYS A 829 -11.22 4.47 14.65
C CYS A 829 -10.60 5.86 14.79
N ASP A 830 -9.70 6.01 15.77
CA ASP A 830 -9.16 7.32 16.13
C ASP A 830 -7.94 7.69 15.29
N LEU A 831 -7.06 6.73 14.97
CA LEU A 831 -5.77 7.02 14.35
C LEU A 831 -5.78 6.95 12.82
N LEU A 832 -6.78 6.29 12.20
CA LEU A 832 -6.87 6.23 10.74
C LEU A 832 -7.45 7.53 10.16
N TYR A 833 -6.63 8.25 9.40
CA TYR A 833 -7.02 9.49 8.75
C TYR A 833 -8.13 9.26 7.73
N GLY A 834 -9.28 9.92 7.92
CA GLY A 834 -10.41 9.87 7.00
C GLY A 834 -11.26 8.59 7.08
N TYR A 835 -10.91 7.64 7.95
CA TYR A 835 -11.70 6.43 8.17
C TYR A 835 -12.87 6.71 9.13
N ARG A 836 -14.08 6.27 8.77
CA ARG A 836 -15.25 6.35 9.65
C ARG A 836 -15.59 4.96 10.16
N CYS A 837 -15.47 4.77 11.46
CA CYS A 837 -16.00 3.56 12.09
C CYS A 837 -17.51 3.52 11.99
N SER A 838 -18.02 2.45 11.38
CA SER A 838 -19.44 2.10 11.31
C SER A 838 -19.92 1.39 12.57
#